data_AF-A0A7S3A090-F1
#
_entry.id   AF-A0A7S3A090-F1
#
_cell.length_a   1.000
_cell.length_b   1.000
_cell.length_c   1.000
_cell.angle_alpha   90.00
_cell.angle_beta   90.00
_cell.angle_gamma   90.00
#
_symmetry.space_group_name_H-M   'P 1'
#
loop_
_entity.id
_entity.type
_entity.pdbx_description
1 polymer ?
#
loop_
_entity_poly.entity_id
_entity_poly.type
_entity_poly.pdbx_seq_one_letter_code
_entity_poly.pdbx_strand_id
1 'polypeptide(L)'
;MAERAFSMSLKWFCLFALFCICVSGEDADPDKFYALDGRRVVKIGARGTNYREVLQFDYEVEPTSTKCGKQARRRLQSILDSRSDLQERLSSISDKSLIETEDTQTIEDDSVKLEMVSAGFVKPEPCAHGGSLAELEKCKVFERAGEIAAKYLKGCIYDDAQLSEVDSLEGQNGSGVQLNTTSRVIESNDFPSGFKLGTYVAGVRENTDFQFVDNDKILLLRKIGLILLVSKGKVVSTFADFQSIVNDYFDRGAVGLVLHPNFKQNRFVYTYFTYDHDPRPSQYEGMKSSRLVRMTSNGAYAKAVGGSRVTILGSVNGPGCSVANNADCIPNESRGHPGGGLTFHNGYLYVATGDSSWSRPNAGGHRAQQMGHMIGKILRINPMNGQGLRENPFYKKGMSLDNINSKIFAVGVRSPFSLEGGNNKNNLWLGDVMWQEEEKLTVVSPGANMGWPCYEGNIQRKEYLVFKECRNFNKAASVKPVLTWKRGRFGTAAAVSGPQIDINGWPQRYRNVRLYGDMAARWIGFMKIDQNDNVVRDIERIDATGNPIRFRVDPRRTALYVSEVRQSRVRIYTYKRNNEPLRIAASSPKKDEVVKPNGLEISVKFTKTVEPSSVQGNVYLQRQSGQRVPARVGVLFQQGTVTLKPNNNLMTSENYAIIVKCGNNAGVVDLHGVGCKQDLRINFRTNGGSGADKQPPRVISTVPKDGSRGVARAGTIKVVFNEVLRTPVRLADVQLFWEVSNNNKIEIFGKALEFDKLSKTLEIRPIEPLDVGKNYRVKLSKAIADEAGNSMGSNYNFFFRTKGPAPGSLKGEITVLNPGKVDGFPVVTVGEDIRWRGTMRVPDTNEEVPASAIRFQFEILHCNFGGSGCHKHITRRFEGIRAVTLEAPDHADSFYYEIIMSASYKGTSGSVKQRVNLRTVNVRFGSNPGGAAISVNGISRKAPFTLPLAVGSINDVLAPFNFKGRTFSNWLTKLTATNKVIPVGGAGARQREVRGPNKPQTWTAVYA
;
A
#
# COMPACT_ATOMS: atom_id res chain seq x y z
N MET A 1 -15.81 -64.89 31.23
CA MET A 1 -15.11 -65.00 29.94
C MET A 1 -16.12 -64.74 28.83
N ALA A 2 -15.75 -63.80 27.96
CA ALA A 2 -16.37 -63.36 26.70
C ALA A 2 -17.58 -64.13 26.13
N GLU A 3 -18.69 -63.40 25.94
CA GLU A 3 -19.76 -63.70 24.99
C GLU A 3 -19.75 -62.60 23.91
N ARG A 4 -19.56 -62.97 22.63
CA ARG A 4 -20.61 -63.18 21.59
C ARG A 4 -21.28 -61.87 21.15
N ALA A 5 -21.57 -61.58 19.89
CA ALA A 5 -21.45 -62.31 18.63
C ALA A 5 -21.93 -61.39 17.47
N PHE A 6 -21.41 -61.62 16.25
CA PHE A 6 -22.06 -61.44 14.91
C PHE A 6 -22.44 -60.01 14.45
N SER A 7 -22.33 -59.57 13.17
CA SER A 7 -21.97 -60.18 11.88
C SER A 7 -21.63 -59.12 10.81
N MET A 8 -20.89 -59.56 9.77
CA MET A 8 -20.96 -59.23 8.33
C MET A 8 -20.85 -57.80 7.72
N SER A 9 -19.76 -57.63 6.97
CA SER A 9 -19.66 -57.27 5.53
C SER A 9 -19.62 -55.81 4.98
N LEU A 10 -18.60 -55.60 4.13
CA LEU A 10 -18.49 -54.81 2.87
C LEU A 10 -18.49 -53.25 2.80
N LYS A 11 -17.35 -52.74 2.27
CA LYS A 11 -17.10 -51.68 1.26
C LYS A 11 -17.63 -50.22 1.38
N TRP A 12 -16.66 -49.30 1.22
CA TRP A 12 -16.65 -47.97 0.52
C TRP A 12 -17.14 -46.66 1.21
N PHE A 13 -16.27 -45.64 1.06
CA PHE A 13 -16.48 -44.17 0.93
C PHE A 13 -16.91 -43.23 2.09
N CYS A 14 -16.01 -42.26 2.36
CA CYS A 14 -16.21 -40.80 2.53
C CYS A 14 -17.18 -40.13 3.54
N LEU A 15 -16.61 -39.12 4.24
CA LEU A 15 -17.16 -37.80 4.70
C LEU A 15 -17.96 -37.67 6.02
N PHE A 16 -17.47 -36.75 6.89
CA PHE A 16 -18.16 -35.82 7.85
C PHE A 16 -19.10 -36.42 8.92
N ALA A 17 -19.30 -35.92 10.17
CA ALA A 17 -19.14 -34.62 10.82
C ALA A 17 -19.18 -34.75 12.38
N LEU A 18 -18.69 -33.69 13.06
CA LEU A 18 -19.04 -33.09 14.37
C LEU A 18 -19.79 -33.87 15.47
N PHE A 19 -19.36 -33.69 16.73
CA PHE A 19 -20.26 -33.30 17.84
C PHE A 19 -19.53 -32.54 18.98
N CYS A 20 -20.18 -31.50 19.51
CA CYS A 20 -19.86 -30.78 20.74
C CYS A 20 -20.44 -31.51 21.97
N ILE A 21 -19.85 -31.30 23.15
CA ILE A 21 -20.51 -31.46 24.45
C ILE A 21 -20.28 -30.18 25.27
N CYS A 22 -21.37 -29.63 25.83
CA CYS A 22 -21.37 -28.59 26.88
C CYS A 22 -21.58 -29.25 28.25
N VAL A 23 -20.95 -28.74 29.31
CA VAL A 23 -21.46 -28.84 30.69
C VAL A 23 -21.20 -27.51 31.44
N SER A 24 -22.21 -27.13 32.22
CA SER A 24 -22.40 -25.97 33.08
C SER A 24 -21.51 -25.92 34.33
N GLY A 25 -21.22 -24.71 34.83
CA GLY A 25 -20.69 -24.45 36.18
C GLY A 25 -20.44 -22.96 36.38
N GLU A 26 -20.83 -22.43 37.53
CA GLU A 26 -20.81 -21.02 37.95
C GLU A 26 -19.39 -20.43 37.95
N ASP A 27 -19.25 -19.24 37.33
CA ASP A 27 -18.14 -18.24 37.33
C ASP A 27 -17.82 -17.74 35.91
N ALA A 28 -18.79 -17.04 35.31
CA ALA A 28 -18.57 -16.32 34.06
C ALA A 28 -18.40 -14.82 34.33
N ASP A 29 -17.15 -14.35 34.32
CA ASP A 29 -16.79 -12.93 34.28
C ASP A 29 -17.45 -12.23 33.06
N PRO A 30 -18.20 -11.11 33.22
CA PRO A 30 -19.03 -10.53 32.15
C PRO A 30 -18.30 -9.88 30.97
N ASP A 31 -16.96 -9.79 30.96
CA ASP A 31 -16.22 -8.86 30.08
C ASP A 31 -15.49 -9.47 28.87
N LYS A 32 -15.76 -10.72 28.46
CA LYS A 32 -15.02 -11.35 27.32
C LYS A 32 -15.94 -12.16 26.39
N PHE A 33 -16.18 -11.64 25.18
CA PHE A 33 -16.72 -12.42 24.05
C PHE A 33 -15.75 -12.41 22.86
N TYR A 34 -15.49 -13.59 22.29
CA TYR A 34 -14.79 -13.79 21.00
C TYR A 34 -15.76 -14.41 19.99
N ALA A 35 -15.70 -14.00 18.72
CA ALA A 35 -16.45 -14.63 17.63
C ALA A 35 -15.52 -14.92 16.44
N LEU A 36 -15.70 -16.11 15.84
CA LEU A 36 -15.01 -16.57 14.64
C LEU A 36 -15.91 -16.40 13.41
N ASP A 37 -15.45 -15.64 12.42
CA ASP A 37 -15.89 -15.79 11.03
C ASP A 37 -14.66 -16.09 10.18
N GLY A 38 -14.78 -17.02 9.24
CA GLY A 38 -13.72 -17.86 8.69
C GLY A 38 -12.58 -17.18 7.92
N ARG A 39 -12.33 -15.88 8.11
CA ARG A 39 -11.15 -15.15 7.61
C ARG A 39 -10.57 -14.05 8.52
N ARG A 40 -11.15 -13.68 9.69
CA ARG A 40 -10.57 -12.66 10.62
C ARG A 40 -11.04 -12.83 12.08
N VAL A 41 -10.25 -12.33 13.04
CA VAL A 41 -10.60 -12.18 14.47
C VAL A 41 -10.74 -10.67 14.79
N VAL A 42 -11.81 -10.25 15.46
CA VAL A 42 -12.06 -8.84 15.83
C VAL A 42 -12.46 -8.71 17.31
N LYS A 43 -11.87 -7.74 18.03
CA LYS A 43 -12.22 -7.36 19.40
C LYS A 43 -13.10 -6.11 19.39
N ILE A 44 -14.28 -6.13 20.01
CA ILE A 44 -15.15 -4.96 20.20
C ILE A 44 -15.18 -4.59 21.69
N GLY A 45 -15.10 -3.30 22.02
CA GLY A 45 -15.38 -2.85 23.39
C GLY A 45 -15.82 -1.40 23.46
N ALA A 46 -16.76 -1.12 24.36
CA ALA A 46 -17.10 0.21 24.91
C ALA A 46 -17.80 -0.03 26.28
N ARG A 47 -17.67 0.80 27.33
CA ARG A 47 -17.45 2.25 27.43
C ARG A 47 -16.61 2.68 28.65
N GLY A 48 -15.94 3.82 28.48
CA GLY A 48 -15.32 4.63 29.54
C GLY A 48 -14.37 5.71 28.99
N THR A 49 -14.92 6.69 28.26
CA THR A 49 -14.34 7.97 27.78
C THR A 49 -12.98 8.01 27.02
N ASN A 50 -13.12 8.32 25.72
CA ASN A 50 -12.28 9.11 24.80
C ASN A 50 -10.96 8.54 24.22
N TYR A 51 -11.04 8.29 22.89
CA TYR A 51 -10.07 7.85 21.88
C TYR A 51 -9.74 6.34 21.83
N ARG A 52 -10.11 5.69 20.70
CA ARG A 52 -9.62 4.36 20.31
C ARG A 52 -9.24 4.32 18.83
N GLU A 53 -8.00 3.90 18.58
CA GLU A 53 -7.52 3.38 17.30
C GLU A 53 -8.08 1.97 17.04
N VAL A 54 -8.36 1.67 15.77
CA VAL A 54 -8.65 0.32 15.27
C VAL A 54 -7.39 -0.19 14.58
N LEU A 55 -6.72 -1.21 15.14
CA LEU A 55 -5.66 -1.94 14.46
C LEU A 55 -6.30 -2.97 13.51
N GLN A 56 -6.10 -2.78 12.21
CA GLN A 56 -6.55 -3.69 11.15
C GLN A 56 -5.33 -4.41 10.56
N PHE A 57 -5.29 -5.75 10.65
CA PHE A 57 -4.29 -6.59 9.97
C PHE A 57 -4.98 -7.35 8.83
N ASP A 58 -4.50 -7.16 7.60
CA ASP A 58 -4.92 -7.94 6.43
C ASP A 58 -3.87 -9.02 6.13
N TYR A 59 -4.24 -10.29 6.26
CA TYR A 59 -3.51 -11.43 5.69
C TYR A 59 -4.43 -12.13 4.69
N GLU A 60 -3.99 -12.30 3.44
CA GLU A 60 -4.64 -13.19 2.48
C GLU A 60 -4.12 -14.63 2.67
N VAL A 61 -5.02 -15.59 2.79
CA VAL A 61 -4.70 -17.02 2.89
C VAL A 61 -5.14 -17.73 1.60
N GLU A 62 -4.26 -18.55 1.03
CA GLU A 62 -4.53 -19.35 -0.18
C GLU A 62 -5.78 -20.26 -0.07
N PRO A 63 -6.45 -20.59 -1.18
CA PRO A 63 -7.55 -21.57 -1.20
C PRO A 63 -7.10 -22.97 -0.75
N THR A 64 -7.90 -23.62 0.10
CA THR A 64 -7.65 -24.99 0.62
C THR A 64 -7.59 -26.11 -0.43
N SER A 65 -7.85 -25.79 -1.71
CA SER A 65 -7.78 -26.71 -2.83
C SER A 65 -6.37 -26.85 -3.43
N THR A 66 -5.44 -25.92 -3.15
CA THR A 66 -4.05 -25.97 -3.65
C THR A 66 -3.23 -27.04 -2.90
N LYS A 67 -2.11 -27.46 -3.49
CA LYS A 67 -1.20 -28.42 -2.87
C LYS A 67 -0.65 -27.88 -1.53
N CYS A 68 -0.38 -26.57 -1.46
CA CYS A 68 0.06 -25.86 -0.24
C CYS A 68 -1.09 -25.74 0.79
N GLY A 69 -2.32 -25.42 0.37
CA GLY A 69 -3.51 -25.34 1.24
C GLY A 69 -3.93 -26.69 1.86
N LYS A 70 -3.74 -27.80 1.14
CA LYS A 70 -3.96 -29.16 1.69
C LYS A 70 -2.87 -29.58 2.69
N GLN A 71 -1.63 -29.13 2.49
CA GLN A 71 -0.50 -29.43 3.38
C GLN A 71 -0.59 -28.65 4.69
N ALA A 72 -1.00 -27.37 4.63
CA ALA A 72 -1.32 -26.55 5.79
C ALA A 72 -2.46 -27.15 6.63
N ARG A 73 -3.52 -27.66 5.98
CA ARG A 73 -4.66 -28.30 6.67
C ARG A 73 -4.29 -29.59 7.40
N ARG A 74 -3.46 -30.45 6.80
CA ARG A 74 -3.01 -31.71 7.44
C ARG A 74 -2.13 -31.44 8.67
N ARG A 75 -1.34 -30.36 8.65
CA ARG A 75 -0.47 -30.00 9.78
C ARG A 75 -1.21 -29.25 10.89
N LEU A 76 -2.19 -28.41 10.54
CA LEU A 76 -3.07 -27.76 11.50
C LEU A 76 -3.92 -28.79 12.28
N GLN A 77 -4.36 -29.86 11.61
CA GLN A 77 -5.05 -30.97 12.27
C GLN A 77 -4.13 -31.69 13.29
N SER A 78 -2.87 -31.94 12.93
CA SER A 78 -1.87 -32.53 13.85
C SER A 78 -1.56 -31.69 15.09
N ILE A 79 -1.73 -30.37 15.03
CA ILE A 79 -1.56 -29.45 16.17
C ILE A 79 -2.84 -29.40 17.03
N LEU A 80 -4.01 -29.63 16.42
CA LEU A 80 -5.27 -29.75 17.15
C LEU A 80 -5.37 -31.09 17.87
N ASP A 81 -4.82 -32.15 17.27
CA ASP A 81 -4.79 -33.49 17.86
C ASP A 81 -3.78 -33.59 19.04
N SER A 82 -2.73 -32.75 19.08
CA SER A 82 -1.83 -32.64 20.24
C SER A 82 -2.41 -31.83 21.41
N ARG A 83 -3.55 -31.14 21.19
CA ARG A 83 -4.26 -30.36 22.22
C ARG A 83 -5.12 -31.21 23.15
N SER A 84 -5.65 -32.33 22.64
CA SER A 84 -6.35 -33.34 23.46
C SER A 84 -5.40 -34.07 24.41
N ASP A 85 -4.15 -34.30 23.99
CA ASP A 85 -3.12 -34.97 24.77
C ASP A 85 -2.62 -34.09 25.94
N LEU A 86 -2.60 -32.76 25.76
CA LEU A 86 -2.29 -31.81 26.84
C LEU A 86 -3.39 -31.72 27.91
N GLN A 87 -4.66 -31.79 27.50
CA GLN A 87 -5.77 -31.74 28.46
C GLN A 87 -5.81 -32.99 29.36
N GLU A 88 -5.37 -34.14 28.86
CA GLU A 88 -5.24 -35.38 29.63
C GLU A 88 -4.02 -35.35 30.57
N ARG A 89 -2.91 -34.69 30.19
CA ARG A 89 -1.74 -34.48 31.07
C ARG A 89 -1.94 -33.40 32.14
N LEU A 90 -2.79 -32.40 31.87
CA LEU A 90 -3.13 -31.34 32.85
C LEU A 90 -4.10 -31.83 33.93
N SER A 91 -4.91 -32.85 33.66
CA SER A 91 -5.86 -33.42 34.65
C SER A 91 -5.21 -34.32 35.70
N SER A 92 -3.96 -34.77 35.47
CA SER A 92 -3.17 -35.57 36.42
C SER A 92 -2.37 -34.76 37.43
N ILE A 93 -2.40 -33.42 37.37
CA ILE A 93 -1.72 -32.55 38.34
C ILE A 93 -2.64 -32.40 39.56
N SER A 94 -2.25 -33.01 40.68
CA SER A 94 -3.08 -33.16 41.88
C SER A 94 -3.24 -31.89 42.73
N ASP A 95 -2.50 -30.82 42.42
CA ASP A 95 -2.57 -29.57 43.18
C ASP A 95 -3.04 -28.41 42.27
N LYS A 96 -4.33 -28.09 42.39
CA LYS A 96 -5.00 -27.05 41.60
C LYS A 96 -4.76 -25.63 42.12
N SER A 97 -4.01 -25.47 43.22
CA SER A 97 -3.73 -24.16 43.83
C SER A 97 -2.75 -23.28 43.04
N LEU A 98 -2.09 -23.83 42.00
CA LEU A 98 -1.09 -23.12 41.19
C LEU A 98 -1.66 -22.37 39.96
N ILE A 99 -2.97 -22.40 39.71
CA ILE A 99 -3.57 -21.83 38.47
C ILE A 99 -4.06 -20.38 38.62
N GLU A 100 -4.02 -19.78 39.82
CA GLU A 100 -4.54 -18.42 40.04
C GLU A 100 -3.50 -17.32 40.29
N THR A 101 -2.22 -17.55 39.99
CA THR A 101 -1.22 -16.47 40.05
C THR A 101 -0.57 -16.26 38.69
N GLU A 102 -0.59 -15.01 38.20
CA GLU A 102 0.01 -14.58 36.91
C GLU A 102 1.56 -14.64 36.91
N ASP A 103 2.18 -15.58 37.65
CA ASP A 103 3.64 -15.62 37.83
C ASP A 103 4.19 -17.02 37.50
N THR A 104 5.12 -17.09 36.53
CA THR A 104 5.63 -18.37 35.97
C THR A 104 6.85 -18.92 36.71
N GLN A 105 7.23 -18.32 37.84
CA GLN A 105 8.44 -18.67 38.58
C GLN A 105 8.40 -20.04 39.26
N THR A 106 7.22 -20.64 39.45
CA THR A 106 7.06 -21.93 40.19
C THR A 106 6.96 -23.17 39.30
N ILE A 107 6.92 -23.03 37.97
CA ILE A 107 6.84 -24.18 37.04
C ILE A 107 8.25 -24.58 36.60
N GLU A 108 8.72 -25.76 37.01
CA GLU A 108 10.09 -26.23 36.74
C GLU A 108 10.30 -26.84 35.34
N ASP A 109 9.24 -27.17 34.59
CA ASP A 109 9.33 -27.78 33.25
C ASP A 109 9.21 -26.76 32.09
N ASP A 110 10.32 -26.56 31.38
CA ASP A 110 10.46 -25.59 30.29
C ASP A 110 9.62 -25.93 29.04
N SER A 111 9.24 -27.20 28.83
CA SER A 111 8.44 -27.62 27.68
C SER A 111 6.97 -27.20 27.82
N VAL A 112 6.44 -27.28 29.04
CA VAL A 112 5.07 -26.87 29.39
C VAL A 112 4.95 -25.35 29.36
N LYS A 113 5.98 -24.61 29.79
CA LYS A 113 6.05 -23.15 29.66
C LYS A 113 5.94 -22.71 28.20
N LEU A 114 6.63 -23.39 27.29
CA LEU A 114 6.64 -23.06 25.87
C LEU A 114 5.27 -23.28 25.21
N GLU A 115 4.53 -24.31 25.62
CA GLU A 115 3.17 -24.60 25.13
C GLU A 115 2.12 -23.62 25.68
N MET A 116 2.22 -23.21 26.95
CA MET A 116 1.30 -22.23 27.54
C MET A 116 1.44 -20.83 26.92
N VAL A 117 2.67 -20.41 26.62
CA VAL A 117 2.97 -19.14 25.94
C VAL A 117 2.54 -19.17 24.47
N SER A 118 2.82 -20.26 23.75
CA SER A 118 2.41 -20.41 22.35
C SER A 118 0.89 -20.58 22.16
N ALA A 119 0.19 -21.07 23.18
CA ALA A 119 -1.27 -21.12 23.23
C ALA A 119 -1.94 -19.84 23.78
N GLY A 120 -1.17 -18.86 24.26
CA GLY A 120 -1.66 -17.54 24.69
C GLY A 120 -2.27 -17.49 26.10
N PHE A 121 -2.01 -18.48 26.95
CA PHE A 121 -2.54 -18.53 28.32
C PHE A 121 -1.75 -17.66 29.30
N VAL A 122 -0.49 -17.31 29.00
CA VAL A 122 0.35 -16.45 29.84
C VAL A 122 1.06 -15.42 28.97
N LYS A 123 1.22 -14.17 29.45
CA LYS A 123 1.99 -13.13 28.73
C LYS A 123 3.49 -13.48 28.76
N PRO A 124 4.23 -13.30 27.65
CA PRO A 124 5.68 -13.45 27.68
C PRO A 124 6.28 -12.35 28.57
N GLU A 125 7.17 -12.73 29.49
CA GLU A 125 7.88 -11.75 30.32
C GLU A 125 8.79 -10.86 29.46
N PRO A 126 8.87 -9.55 29.76
CA PRO A 126 9.87 -8.68 29.14
C PRO A 126 11.26 -9.07 29.65
N CYS A 127 12.22 -9.30 28.75
CA CYS A 127 13.60 -9.59 29.12
C CYS A 127 14.15 -8.45 29.99
N ALA A 128 14.40 -8.71 31.26
CA ALA A 128 15.12 -7.78 32.12
C ALA A 128 16.59 -7.70 31.65
N HIS A 129 17.04 -6.50 31.28
CA HIS A 129 18.44 -6.28 30.95
C HIS A 129 19.27 -6.27 32.24
N GLY A 130 20.04 -7.34 32.46
CA GLY A 130 21.00 -7.43 33.58
C GLY A 130 21.46 -8.83 34.00
N GLY A 131 20.91 -9.90 33.44
CA GLY A 131 21.23 -11.29 33.84
C GLY A 131 22.55 -11.85 33.31
N SER A 132 23.07 -12.85 34.04
CA SER A 132 24.32 -13.58 33.79
C SER A 132 24.32 -14.34 32.45
N LEU A 133 25.51 -14.79 32.00
CA LEU A 133 25.69 -15.51 30.73
C LEU A 133 24.81 -16.79 30.62
N ALA A 134 24.44 -17.40 31.74
CA ALA A 134 23.55 -18.55 31.80
C ALA A 134 22.06 -18.18 31.59
N GLU A 135 21.65 -16.96 31.94
CA GLU A 135 20.29 -16.44 31.68
C GLU A 135 20.12 -16.04 30.20
N LEU A 136 21.21 -15.57 29.57
CA LEU A 136 21.25 -15.31 28.12
C LEU A 136 21.17 -16.59 27.26
N GLU A 137 21.59 -17.75 27.77
CA GLU A 137 21.43 -19.02 27.04
C GLU A 137 20.00 -19.56 27.07
N LYS A 138 19.22 -19.29 28.14
CA LYS A 138 17.79 -19.63 28.19
C LYS A 138 16.96 -18.84 27.17
N CYS A 139 17.39 -17.63 26.78
CA CYS A 139 16.73 -16.83 25.73
C CYS A 139 16.96 -17.33 24.28
N LYS A 140 17.94 -18.21 24.01
CA LYS A 140 18.24 -18.70 22.64
C LYS A 140 17.21 -19.70 22.09
N VAL A 141 16.26 -20.15 22.91
CA VAL A 141 15.18 -21.06 22.49
C VAL A 141 14.21 -20.37 21.52
N PHE A 142 14.03 -19.06 21.63
CA PHE A 142 13.06 -18.31 20.81
C PHE A 142 13.59 -17.90 19.42
N GLU A 143 14.90 -17.75 19.22
CA GLU A 143 15.48 -17.58 17.87
C GLU A 143 15.38 -18.87 17.05
N ARG A 144 15.51 -20.04 17.68
CA ARG A 144 15.38 -21.34 17.01
C ARG A 144 13.96 -21.57 16.48
N ALA A 145 12.93 -21.10 17.19
CA ALA A 145 11.53 -21.18 16.76
C ALA A 145 11.23 -20.31 15.52
N GLY A 146 11.83 -19.12 15.45
CA GLY A 146 11.75 -18.23 14.28
C GLY A 146 12.50 -18.79 13.05
N GLU A 147 13.66 -19.40 13.25
CA GLU A 147 14.42 -20.04 12.17
C GLU A 147 13.75 -21.32 11.65
N ILE A 148 13.12 -22.09 12.54
CA ILE A 148 12.27 -23.24 12.19
C ILE A 148 11.10 -22.76 11.33
N ALA A 149 10.34 -21.74 11.75
CA ALA A 149 9.25 -21.16 10.97
C ALA A 149 9.67 -20.65 9.57
N ALA A 150 10.85 -20.03 9.47
CA ALA A 150 11.41 -19.56 8.20
C ALA A 150 11.93 -20.69 7.28
N LYS A 151 12.39 -21.81 7.85
CA LYS A 151 12.88 -22.97 7.10
C LYS A 151 11.74 -23.84 6.53
N TYR A 152 10.54 -23.80 7.13
CA TYR A 152 9.36 -24.56 6.68
C TYR A 152 8.51 -23.86 5.59
N LEU A 153 8.84 -22.62 5.19
CA LEU A 153 8.10 -21.84 4.18
C LEU A 153 8.81 -21.72 2.81
N LYS A 154 9.97 -22.34 2.62
CA LYS A 154 10.63 -22.40 1.31
C LYS A 154 9.94 -23.46 0.43
N GLY A 155 8.96 -23.05 -0.38
CA GLY A 155 8.39 -23.94 -1.39
C GLY A 155 7.18 -23.45 -2.21
N CYS A 156 6.52 -22.33 -1.87
CA CYS A 156 5.39 -21.82 -2.66
C CYS A 156 5.64 -20.34 -3.02
N ILE A 157 6.06 -20.08 -4.26
CA ILE A 157 6.25 -18.74 -4.86
C ILE A 157 4.97 -18.40 -5.64
N TYR A 158 4.41 -17.21 -5.43
CA TYR A 158 3.34 -16.63 -6.25
C TYR A 158 3.91 -16.02 -7.54
N ASP A 159 3.20 -16.22 -8.64
CA ASP A 159 3.40 -15.61 -9.96
C ASP A 159 2.57 -14.32 -10.01
N ASP A 160 3.22 -13.17 -10.17
CA ASP A 160 2.63 -11.83 -10.16
C ASP A 160 2.04 -11.50 -11.54
N ALA A 161 0.79 -11.86 -11.77
CA ALA A 161 0.00 -11.35 -12.88
C ALA A 161 -1.46 -11.21 -12.44
N GLN A 162 -1.94 -9.96 -12.32
CA GLN A 162 -3.32 -9.49 -12.54
C GLN A 162 -3.67 -8.28 -11.64
N LEU A 163 -2.99 -7.15 -11.83
CA LEU A 163 -3.52 -5.82 -11.48
C LEU A 163 -3.01 -4.77 -12.48
N SER A 164 -3.67 -4.66 -13.64
CA SER A 164 -3.57 -3.47 -14.49
C SER A 164 -4.82 -3.33 -15.34
N GLU A 165 -5.71 -2.40 -15.01
CA GLU A 165 -6.53 -1.64 -15.96
C GLU A 165 -7.47 -0.67 -15.22
N VAL A 166 -7.14 0.62 -15.22
CA VAL A 166 -8.14 1.70 -15.35
C VAL A 166 -7.46 2.83 -16.11
N ASP A 167 -7.97 3.09 -17.31
CA ASP A 167 -7.47 4.08 -18.26
C ASP A 167 -8.14 5.46 -18.09
N SER A 168 -7.45 6.46 -18.63
CA SER A 168 -7.61 7.91 -18.58
C SER A 168 -8.95 8.53 -19.01
N LEU A 169 -9.29 9.72 -18.47
CA LEU A 169 -9.85 10.86 -19.24
C LEU A 169 -9.38 12.23 -18.65
N GLU A 170 -8.65 13.00 -19.47
CA GLU A 170 -8.18 14.39 -19.27
C GLU A 170 -9.06 15.42 -20.01
N GLY A 171 -8.94 16.70 -19.62
CA GLY A 171 -9.27 17.90 -20.42
C GLY A 171 -9.70 19.12 -19.57
N GLN A 172 -8.78 19.87 -18.93
CA GLN A 172 -8.11 21.13 -19.32
C GLN A 172 -8.94 22.45 -19.31
N ASN A 173 -8.48 23.44 -18.53
CA ASN A 173 -7.97 24.74 -19.02
C ASN A 173 -7.48 25.65 -17.86
N GLY A 174 -6.27 26.25 -17.99
CA GLY A 174 -5.79 27.32 -17.11
C GLY A 174 -4.27 27.46 -17.05
N SER A 175 -3.72 28.38 -17.84
CA SER A 175 -2.32 28.74 -18.06
C SER A 175 -1.41 28.85 -16.83
N GLY A 176 -0.40 27.99 -16.80
CA GLY A 176 0.83 28.08 -16.02
C GLY A 176 1.71 26.92 -16.48
N VAL A 177 2.95 27.17 -16.88
CA VAL A 177 3.86 26.10 -17.33
C VAL A 177 4.16 25.18 -16.15
N GLN A 178 3.32 24.16 -15.98
CA GLN A 178 3.53 23.00 -15.12
C GLN A 178 3.84 21.84 -16.06
N LEU A 179 5.06 21.31 -15.96
CA LEU A 179 5.45 20.09 -16.64
C LEU A 179 4.52 18.96 -16.16
N ASN A 180 3.66 18.48 -17.06
CA ASN A 180 2.85 17.28 -16.89
C ASN A 180 3.80 16.07 -16.75
N THR A 181 4.17 15.71 -15.53
CA THR A 181 4.84 14.44 -15.24
C THR A 181 3.89 13.50 -14.50
N THR A 182 2.89 12.99 -15.22
CA THR A 182 2.27 11.69 -14.91
C THR A 182 3.23 10.54 -15.25
N SER A 183 4.48 10.63 -14.81
CA SER A 183 5.36 9.47 -14.71
C SER A 183 5.04 8.78 -13.39
N ARG A 184 4.19 7.74 -13.44
CA ARG A 184 4.12 6.75 -12.36
C ARG A 184 5.55 6.29 -12.07
N VAL A 185 5.98 6.34 -10.81
CA VAL A 185 7.24 5.76 -10.35
C VAL A 185 7.19 4.27 -10.68
N ILE A 186 8.21 3.77 -11.36
CA ILE A 186 8.34 2.33 -11.59
C ILE A 186 8.87 1.73 -10.29
N GLU A 187 8.08 0.87 -9.65
CA GLU A 187 8.55 0.04 -8.54
C GLU A 187 9.02 -1.29 -9.12
N SER A 188 10.26 -1.67 -8.80
CA SER A 188 10.89 -2.90 -9.27
C SER A 188 11.46 -3.68 -8.10
N ASN A 189 11.22 -4.99 -8.09
CA ASN A 189 11.82 -5.88 -7.11
C ASN A 189 13.31 -6.15 -7.38
N ASP A 190 13.83 -5.82 -8.57
CA ASP A 190 15.22 -6.06 -8.96
C ASP A 190 15.80 -4.91 -9.80
N PHE A 191 17.14 -4.78 -9.80
CA PHE A 191 17.80 -3.93 -10.79
C PHE A 191 17.60 -4.50 -12.20
N PRO A 192 17.52 -3.64 -13.25
CA PRO A 192 17.39 -4.13 -14.62
C PRO A 192 18.52 -5.09 -15.01
N SER A 193 18.26 -5.92 -16.02
CA SER A 193 19.25 -6.84 -16.58
C SER A 193 20.58 -6.15 -16.90
N GLY A 194 21.72 -6.79 -16.59
CA GLY A 194 23.06 -6.24 -16.83
C GLY A 194 23.68 -5.52 -15.64
N PHE A 195 22.89 -5.13 -14.63
CA PHE A 195 23.46 -4.79 -13.33
C PHE A 195 24.01 -6.06 -12.66
N LYS A 196 25.20 -5.92 -12.09
CA LYS A 196 25.84 -6.96 -11.27
C LYS A 196 26.01 -6.42 -9.86
N LEU A 197 25.36 -7.10 -8.92
CA LEU A 197 25.45 -6.83 -7.51
C LEU A 197 26.58 -7.68 -6.92
N GLY A 198 27.54 -7.01 -6.29
CA GLY A 198 28.63 -7.65 -5.57
C GLY A 198 28.71 -7.15 -4.14
N THR A 199 29.58 -7.74 -3.35
CA THR A 199 29.96 -7.20 -2.04
C THR A 199 31.40 -6.72 -2.12
N TYR A 200 31.64 -5.46 -1.78
CA TYR A 200 33.00 -4.93 -1.72
C TYR A 200 33.71 -5.37 -0.44
N VAL A 201 33.09 -5.15 0.71
CA VAL A 201 33.55 -5.63 2.02
C VAL A 201 32.37 -6.15 2.83
N ALA A 202 32.55 -7.25 3.55
CA ALA A 202 31.53 -7.92 4.36
C ALA A 202 32.00 -8.11 5.81
N GLY A 203 31.07 -8.41 6.72
CA GLY A 203 31.36 -8.72 8.11
C GLY A 203 31.65 -7.51 9.01
N VAL A 204 31.53 -6.28 8.49
CA VAL A 204 31.76 -5.07 9.27
C VAL A 204 30.44 -4.59 9.87
N ARG A 205 30.17 -5.03 11.10
CA ARG A 205 28.94 -4.71 11.84
C ARG A 205 28.82 -3.22 12.11
N GLU A 206 27.58 -2.74 11.96
CA GLU A 206 27.18 -1.35 12.21
C GLU A 206 28.04 -0.33 11.45
N ASN A 207 28.26 -0.57 10.15
CA ASN A 207 28.88 0.41 9.25
C ASN A 207 27.92 1.58 9.00
N THR A 208 28.29 2.78 9.45
CA THR A 208 27.41 3.96 9.43
C THR A 208 27.75 4.93 8.31
N ASP A 209 29.03 5.01 7.91
CA ASP A 209 29.47 5.84 6.79
C ASP A 209 30.78 5.32 6.17
N PHE A 210 31.13 5.79 4.98
CA PHE A 210 32.43 5.53 4.38
C PHE A 210 32.81 6.60 3.35
N GLN A 211 34.12 6.75 3.13
CA GLN A 211 34.69 7.71 2.18
C GLN A 211 35.84 7.09 1.39
N PHE A 212 35.89 7.34 0.08
CA PHE A 212 37.03 6.97 -0.75
C PHE A 212 38.22 7.90 -0.44
N VAL A 213 39.35 7.31 -0.06
CA VAL A 213 40.63 8.03 0.06
C VAL A 213 41.53 7.80 -1.15
N ASP A 214 41.24 6.75 -1.94
CA ASP A 214 41.88 6.40 -3.20
C ASP A 214 40.93 5.52 -4.04
N ASN A 215 41.31 5.15 -5.26
CA ASN A 215 40.49 4.34 -6.17
C ASN A 215 40.00 3.01 -5.58
N ASP A 216 40.83 2.35 -4.78
CA ASP A 216 40.52 1.04 -4.17
C ASP A 216 40.67 1.05 -2.64
N LYS A 217 40.67 2.24 -2.02
CA LYS A 217 40.78 2.41 -0.57
C LYS A 217 39.63 3.27 -0.05
N ILE A 218 38.94 2.76 0.97
CA ILE A 218 37.95 3.52 1.71
C ILE A 218 38.32 3.60 3.19
N LEU A 219 37.97 4.71 3.82
CA LEU A 219 37.79 4.77 5.27
C LEU A 219 36.33 4.41 5.56
N LEU A 220 36.11 3.41 6.39
CA LEU A 220 34.79 2.91 6.78
C LEU A 220 34.57 3.16 8.26
N LEU A 221 33.51 3.89 8.59
CA LEU A 221 33.11 4.25 9.95
C LEU A 221 32.19 3.17 10.53
N ARG A 222 32.49 2.75 11.75
CA ARG A 222 31.60 1.93 12.58
C ARG A 222 30.97 2.78 13.67
N LYS A 223 29.70 2.48 13.98
CA LYS A 223 28.91 3.13 15.03
C LYS A 223 29.63 3.22 16.37
N ILE A 224 30.36 2.18 16.75
CA ILE A 224 31.13 2.10 17.99
C ILE A 224 32.31 3.08 18.08
N GLY A 225 32.62 3.86 17.04
CA GLY A 225 33.73 4.82 17.06
C GLY A 225 35.02 4.35 16.41
N LEU A 226 35.00 3.25 15.64
CA LEU A 226 36.15 2.81 14.85
C LEU A 226 36.08 3.37 13.43
N ILE A 227 37.20 3.91 12.95
CA ILE A 227 37.43 4.19 11.53
C ILE A 227 38.41 3.14 11.02
N LEU A 228 37.98 2.34 10.05
CA LEU A 228 38.77 1.26 9.47
C LEU A 228 39.26 1.65 8.08
N LEU A 229 40.52 1.35 7.75
CA LEU A 229 40.98 1.37 6.37
C LEU A 229 40.59 0.04 5.72
N VAL A 230 39.84 0.11 4.63
CA VAL A 230 39.53 -1.03 3.77
C VAL A 230 40.20 -0.81 2.42
N SER A 231 41.01 -1.77 1.99
CA SER A 231 41.71 -1.76 0.70
C SER A 231 41.37 -3.02 -0.07
N LYS A 232 41.01 -2.87 -1.36
CA LYS A 232 40.66 -4.00 -2.24
C LYS A 232 39.66 -4.98 -1.58
N GLY A 233 38.67 -4.42 -0.90
CA GLY A 233 37.60 -5.17 -0.24
C GLY A 233 37.93 -5.84 1.08
N LYS A 234 39.15 -5.65 1.63
CA LYS A 234 39.57 -6.22 2.92
C LYS A 234 39.88 -5.12 3.92
N VAL A 235 39.49 -5.33 5.18
CA VAL A 235 39.95 -4.47 6.30
C VAL A 235 41.46 -4.67 6.45
N VAL A 236 42.22 -3.58 6.40
CA VAL A 236 43.70 -3.60 6.44
C VAL A 236 44.20 -3.14 7.80
N SER A 237 43.64 -2.07 8.35
CA SER A 237 44.07 -1.49 9.62
C SER A 237 42.96 -0.66 10.27
N THR A 238 43.12 -0.38 11.56
CA THR A 238 42.37 0.69 12.22
C THR A 238 43.02 2.02 11.88
N PHE A 239 42.25 2.91 11.23
CA PHE A 239 42.69 4.26 10.90
C PHE A 239 42.66 5.18 12.12
N ALA A 240 41.59 5.12 12.90
CA ALA A 240 41.42 5.84 14.16
C ALA A 240 40.44 5.09 15.07
N ASP A 241 40.64 5.22 16.39
CA ASP A 241 39.83 4.59 17.42
C ASP A 241 39.32 5.64 18.41
N PHE A 242 37.99 5.73 18.52
CA PHE A 242 37.28 6.62 19.44
C PHE A 242 36.39 5.83 20.41
N GLN A 243 36.49 4.49 20.46
CA GLN A 243 35.57 3.65 21.24
C GLN A 243 35.47 4.06 22.71
N SER A 244 36.58 4.49 23.32
CA SER A 244 36.61 4.88 24.74
C SER A 244 35.86 6.18 25.06
N ILE A 245 35.46 6.94 24.05
CA ILE A 245 34.82 8.26 24.20
C ILE A 245 33.56 8.40 23.34
N VAL A 246 33.13 7.32 22.69
CA VAL A 246 31.91 7.29 21.87
C VAL A 246 30.84 6.54 22.64
N ASN A 247 29.68 7.16 22.78
CA ASN A 247 28.49 6.49 23.27
C ASN A 247 27.68 5.99 22.07
N ASP A 248 27.56 4.68 21.89
CA ASP A 248 26.90 4.03 20.77
C ASP A 248 25.53 3.43 21.13
N TYR A 249 24.94 3.88 22.23
CA TYR A 249 23.63 3.45 22.67
C TYR A 249 22.52 3.83 21.66
N PHE A 250 21.74 2.83 21.23
CA PHE A 250 20.58 2.99 20.33
C PHE A 250 20.94 3.69 19.00
N ASP A 251 20.42 4.89 18.68
CA ASP A 251 20.77 5.64 17.44
C ASP A 251 22.09 6.41 17.56
N ARG A 252 22.65 6.53 18.77
CA ARG A 252 23.90 7.27 19.02
C ARG A 252 25.10 6.52 18.45
N GLY A 253 26.25 7.16 18.49
CA GLY A 253 27.53 6.61 18.05
C GLY A 253 28.20 7.51 17.05
N ALA A 254 29.18 6.99 16.34
CA ALA A 254 29.82 7.66 15.22
C ALA A 254 29.02 7.42 13.94
N VAL A 255 28.49 8.51 13.36
CA VAL A 255 27.46 8.44 12.31
C VAL A 255 27.75 9.32 11.08
N GLY A 256 28.76 10.19 11.15
CA GLY A 256 29.16 11.04 10.03
C GLY A 256 30.66 10.97 9.77
N LEU A 257 31.05 10.78 8.51
CA LEU A 257 32.44 10.80 8.05
C LEU A 257 32.55 11.59 6.74
N VAL A 258 33.39 12.62 6.69
CA VAL A 258 33.69 13.34 5.45
C VAL A 258 35.17 13.65 5.33
N LEU A 259 35.64 13.73 4.08
CA LEU A 259 36.98 14.21 3.76
C LEU A 259 36.89 15.68 3.34
N HIS A 260 37.94 16.44 3.61
CA HIS A 260 38.04 17.78 3.06
C HIS A 260 38.09 17.74 1.51
N PRO A 261 37.51 18.71 0.77
CA PRO A 261 37.60 18.72 -0.70
C PRO A 261 39.04 18.66 -1.24
N ASN A 262 39.96 19.35 -0.56
CA ASN A 262 41.41 19.29 -0.81
C ASN A 262 42.13 18.15 -0.06
N PHE A 263 41.48 17.01 0.16
CA PHE A 263 42.02 15.89 0.95
C PHE A 263 43.38 15.40 0.44
N LYS A 264 43.60 15.39 -0.88
CA LYS A 264 44.89 14.99 -1.47
C LYS A 264 46.06 15.88 -1.02
N GLN A 265 45.78 17.13 -0.66
CA GLN A 265 46.78 18.10 -0.22
C GLN A 265 46.86 18.17 1.32
N ASN A 266 45.71 18.40 1.99
CA ASN A 266 45.70 18.67 3.42
C ASN A 266 45.45 17.42 4.29
N ARG A 267 44.96 16.33 3.69
CA ARG A 267 44.69 15.05 4.34
C ARG A 267 43.72 15.14 5.53
N PHE A 268 42.85 16.14 5.57
CA PHE A 268 41.91 16.31 6.68
C PHE A 268 40.70 15.38 6.56
N VAL A 269 40.43 14.66 7.65
CA VAL A 269 39.29 13.77 7.85
C VAL A 269 38.44 14.33 8.99
N TYR A 270 37.12 14.35 8.81
CA TYR A 270 36.18 14.83 9.81
C TYR A 270 35.22 13.71 10.21
N THR A 271 35.00 13.54 11.50
CA THR A 271 34.04 12.56 12.03
C THR A 271 33.10 13.22 13.05
N TYR A 272 31.83 12.84 13.00
CA TYR A 272 30.80 13.27 13.94
C TYR A 272 30.30 12.09 14.77
N PHE A 273 30.25 12.26 16.08
CA PHE A 273 29.83 11.22 17.00
C PHE A 273 29.21 11.76 18.29
N THR A 274 28.42 10.93 18.96
CA THR A 274 27.98 11.20 20.33
C THR A 274 29.14 10.95 21.30
N TYR A 275 29.59 12.00 21.97
CA TYR A 275 30.68 11.99 22.93
C TYR A 275 30.21 11.55 24.32
N ASP A 276 30.91 10.57 24.87
CA ASP A 276 30.75 10.15 26.26
C ASP A 276 31.67 10.96 27.17
N HIS A 277 31.08 11.86 27.94
CA HIS A 277 31.80 12.64 28.95
C HIS A 277 31.89 11.91 30.29
N ASP A 278 31.15 10.81 30.46
CA ASP A 278 31.06 10.04 31.70
C ASP A 278 30.80 8.55 31.37
N PRO A 279 31.86 7.80 31.01
CA PRO A 279 31.75 6.43 30.48
C PRO A 279 31.44 5.37 31.56
N ARG A 280 30.87 5.77 32.70
CA ARG A 280 30.43 4.82 33.74
C ARG A 280 29.23 4.01 33.22
N PRO A 281 29.16 2.69 33.46
CA PRO A 281 28.04 1.86 32.99
C PRO A 281 26.66 2.37 33.44
N SER A 282 26.56 2.91 34.67
CA SER A 282 25.33 3.51 35.21
C SER A 282 24.86 4.77 34.47
N GLN A 283 25.74 5.38 33.67
CA GLN A 283 25.47 6.59 32.89
C GLN A 283 25.38 6.32 31.40
N TYR A 284 25.49 5.07 30.95
CA TYR A 284 25.54 4.71 29.53
C TYR A 284 24.33 5.22 28.72
N GLU A 285 23.11 5.11 29.27
CA GLU A 285 21.89 5.66 28.64
C GLU A 285 21.68 7.16 28.90
N GLY A 286 22.39 7.71 29.89
CA GLY A 286 22.24 9.09 30.36
C GLY A 286 22.51 10.12 29.27
N MET A 287 22.23 11.39 29.58
CA MET A 287 22.44 12.51 28.66
C MET A 287 23.90 12.56 28.18
N LYS A 288 24.09 12.91 26.92
CA LYS A 288 25.39 13.04 26.24
C LYS A 288 25.43 14.35 25.45
N SER A 289 26.53 14.58 24.77
CA SER A 289 26.69 15.67 23.79
C SER A 289 27.31 15.10 22.52
N SER A 290 27.12 15.73 21.38
CA SER A 290 27.78 15.33 20.14
C SER A 290 29.00 16.20 19.84
N ARG A 291 29.96 15.65 19.09
CA ARG A 291 31.17 16.33 18.66
C ARG A 291 31.42 16.15 17.18
N LEU A 292 31.93 17.22 16.57
CA LEU A 292 32.61 17.16 15.28
C LEU A 292 34.11 17.30 15.51
N VAL A 293 34.88 16.35 15.03
CA VAL A 293 36.33 16.31 15.20
C VAL A 293 37.01 16.23 13.83
N ARG A 294 38.08 16.99 13.66
CA ARG A 294 39.03 16.88 12.54
C ARG A 294 40.27 16.10 12.98
N MET A 295 40.81 15.29 12.10
CA MET A 295 42.13 14.66 12.23
C MET A 295 42.89 14.75 10.90
N THR A 296 44.21 14.57 10.94
CA THR A 296 45.05 14.55 9.74
C THR A 296 45.45 13.11 9.42
N SER A 297 45.18 12.67 8.20
CA SER A 297 45.60 11.36 7.70
C SER A 297 47.09 11.36 7.34
N ASN A 298 47.79 10.25 7.57
CA ASN A 298 49.17 10.10 7.11
C ASN A 298 49.25 9.95 5.57
N GLY A 299 50.47 9.98 5.00
CA GLY A 299 50.66 9.91 3.54
C GLY A 299 50.17 8.62 2.89
N ALA A 300 50.14 7.51 3.63
CA ALA A 300 49.63 6.22 3.16
C ALA A 300 48.11 6.05 3.28
N TYR A 301 47.44 7.03 3.91
CA TYR A 301 46.04 7.00 4.33
C TYR A 301 45.66 5.86 5.29
N ALA A 302 46.65 5.26 5.95
CA ALA A 302 46.48 4.07 6.78
C ALA A 302 46.14 4.38 8.24
N LYS A 303 46.48 5.58 8.72
CA LYS A 303 46.23 6.01 10.10
C LYS A 303 46.11 7.53 10.21
N ALA A 304 45.37 7.98 11.23
CA ALA A 304 45.44 9.35 11.70
C ALA A 304 46.82 9.64 12.33
N VAL A 305 47.35 10.83 12.10
CA VAL A 305 48.59 11.31 12.72
C VAL A 305 48.31 11.58 14.20
N GLY A 306 49.15 11.04 15.09
CA GLY A 306 49.04 11.25 16.53
C GLY A 306 49.04 12.74 16.89
N GLY A 307 48.22 13.15 17.86
CA GLY A 307 48.09 14.55 18.28
C GLY A 307 47.39 15.48 17.28
N SER A 308 47.05 15.03 16.06
CA SER A 308 46.43 15.90 15.03
C SER A 308 44.94 16.19 15.23
N ARG A 309 44.34 15.64 16.31
CA ARG A 309 42.92 15.73 16.60
C ARG A 309 42.54 17.14 17.06
N VAL A 310 41.54 17.74 16.42
CA VAL A 310 40.98 19.04 16.80
C VAL A 310 39.46 18.93 16.89
N THR A 311 38.89 19.36 18.02
CA THR A 311 37.43 19.51 18.14
C THR A 311 36.99 20.77 17.39
N ILE A 312 36.13 20.60 16.38
CA ILE A 312 35.62 21.68 15.53
C ILE A 312 34.30 22.21 16.07
N LEU A 313 33.43 21.35 16.60
CA LEU A 313 32.19 21.73 17.28
C LEU A 313 31.92 20.80 18.47
N GLY A 314 31.21 21.31 19.48
CA GLY A 314 30.84 20.54 20.67
C GLY A 314 31.98 20.42 21.69
N SER A 315 32.78 21.47 21.82
CA SER A 315 33.86 21.52 22.83
C SER A 315 33.31 21.48 24.25
N VAL A 316 32.17 22.14 24.49
CA VAL A 316 31.45 22.14 25.77
C VAL A 316 30.65 20.84 25.93
N ASN A 317 30.69 20.24 27.13
CA ASN A 317 30.05 18.96 27.45
C ASN A 317 29.39 19.00 28.85
N GLY A 318 28.53 18.03 29.14
CA GLY A 318 27.79 17.87 30.39
C GLY A 318 26.34 17.40 30.17
N PRO A 319 25.63 16.96 31.22
CA PRO A 319 24.23 16.55 31.11
C PRO A 319 23.36 17.70 30.62
N GLY A 320 22.66 17.52 29.50
CA GLY A 320 21.73 18.53 28.99
C GLY A 320 22.37 19.76 28.37
N CYS A 321 23.71 19.80 28.21
CA CYS A 321 24.40 21.05 27.88
C CYS A 321 23.91 22.20 28.77
N SER A 322 23.93 22.02 30.10
CA SER A 322 23.44 22.95 31.14
C SER A 322 24.09 24.36 31.15
N VAL A 323 24.84 24.68 30.12
CA VAL A 323 25.47 25.97 29.84
C VAL A 323 24.49 26.94 29.16
N ALA A 324 24.68 28.22 29.46
CA ALA A 324 23.94 29.35 28.91
C ALA A 324 23.73 29.26 27.39
N ASN A 325 22.61 29.85 26.92
CA ASN A 325 22.37 30.08 25.50
C ASN A 325 23.65 30.54 24.80
N ASN A 326 23.91 30.02 23.60
CA ASN A 326 25.09 30.34 22.78
C ASN A 326 26.40 29.59 23.12
N ALA A 327 26.39 28.56 23.97
CA ALA A 327 27.56 27.71 24.19
C ALA A 327 27.85 26.75 23.02
N ASP A 328 29.13 26.41 22.77
CA ASP A 328 29.54 25.41 21.77
C ASP A 328 29.23 23.98 22.25
N CYS A 329 27.95 23.67 22.40
CA CYS A 329 27.42 22.39 22.86
C CYS A 329 26.35 21.88 21.91
N ILE A 330 26.44 20.60 21.54
CA ILE A 330 25.43 19.90 20.73
C ILE A 330 24.77 18.87 21.65
N PRO A 331 23.60 19.16 22.24
CA PRO A 331 23.00 18.26 23.22
C PRO A 331 22.51 16.95 22.58
N ASN A 332 22.71 15.84 23.30
CA ASN A 332 22.18 14.52 22.98
C ASN A 332 21.57 13.90 24.25
N GLU A 333 20.43 14.44 24.64
CA GLU A 333 19.74 14.26 25.91
C GLU A 333 18.80 13.05 25.94
N SER A 334 18.42 12.50 24.78
CA SER A 334 17.56 11.31 24.70
C SER A 334 18.27 10.14 24.04
N ARG A 335 17.57 9.00 23.95
CA ARG A 335 18.09 7.74 23.41
C ARG A 335 18.43 7.80 21.91
N GLY A 336 17.98 8.81 21.17
CA GLY A 336 18.22 8.87 19.73
C GLY A 336 18.13 10.25 19.09
N HIS A 337 18.19 10.25 17.76
CA HIS A 337 18.32 11.43 16.89
C HIS A 337 19.56 12.31 17.17
N PRO A 338 20.78 11.76 17.09
CA PRO A 338 21.99 12.58 17.17
C PRO A 338 22.13 13.57 15.99
N GLY A 339 21.49 13.31 14.85
CA GLY A 339 21.81 13.95 13.58
C GLY A 339 23.01 13.28 12.93
N GLY A 340 24.00 14.06 12.50
CA GLY A 340 25.25 13.54 11.93
C GLY A 340 25.31 13.52 10.41
N GLY A 341 24.33 14.11 9.71
CA GLY A 341 24.48 14.44 8.30
C GLY A 341 25.64 15.43 8.11
N LEU A 342 26.68 15.00 7.41
CA LEU A 342 27.86 15.80 7.12
C LEU A 342 28.07 15.88 5.60
N THR A 343 28.31 17.08 5.08
CA THR A 343 28.72 17.23 3.67
C THR A 343 29.55 18.49 3.47
N PHE A 344 30.49 18.43 2.53
CA PHE A 344 31.15 19.62 2.02
C PHE A 344 30.41 20.08 0.76
N HIS A 345 30.02 21.35 0.73
CA HIS A 345 29.39 21.94 -0.45
C HIS A 345 29.86 23.38 -0.61
N ASN A 346 30.17 23.78 -1.84
CA ASN A 346 30.63 25.13 -2.17
C ASN A 346 31.74 25.66 -1.23
N GLY A 347 32.69 24.80 -0.84
CA GLY A 347 33.84 25.17 0.01
C GLY A 347 33.59 25.21 1.52
N TYR A 348 32.36 24.97 1.99
CA TYR A 348 32.01 24.99 3.41
C TYR A 348 31.62 23.61 3.93
N LEU A 349 31.78 23.42 5.24
CA LEU A 349 31.31 22.22 5.92
C LEU A 349 29.92 22.46 6.49
N TYR A 350 28.99 21.57 6.11
CA TYR A 350 27.63 21.56 6.63
C TYR A 350 27.47 20.42 7.63
N VAL A 351 26.82 20.71 8.75
CA VAL A 351 26.63 19.79 9.87
C VAL A 351 25.17 19.79 10.28
N ALA A 352 24.52 18.64 10.18
CA ALA A 352 23.15 18.46 10.63
C ALA A 352 23.13 17.92 12.06
N THR A 353 22.36 18.57 12.94
CA THR A 353 22.17 18.16 14.33
C THR A 353 20.72 17.81 14.56
N GLY A 354 20.47 16.71 15.29
CA GLY A 354 19.12 16.24 15.56
C GLY A 354 18.41 17.00 16.68
N ASP A 355 17.13 16.71 16.85
CA ASP A 355 16.27 17.29 17.87
C ASP A 355 16.52 16.69 19.27
N SER A 356 17.22 15.57 19.32
CA SER A 356 17.50 14.81 20.54
C SER A 356 16.21 14.44 21.32
N SER A 357 15.08 14.21 20.65
CA SER A 357 13.81 13.79 21.26
C SER A 357 13.20 12.54 20.61
N TRP A 358 13.65 11.36 21.05
CA TRP A 358 13.23 10.04 20.52
C TRP A 358 11.78 9.64 20.82
N SER A 359 11.37 9.55 22.09
CA SER A 359 10.20 8.75 22.49
C SER A 359 8.89 9.52 22.73
N ARG A 360 8.92 10.82 23.04
CA ARG A 360 7.73 11.66 23.28
C ARG A 360 7.99 13.14 22.96
N PRO A 361 6.96 13.91 22.59
CA PRO A 361 7.01 15.36 22.59
C PRO A 361 7.49 15.87 23.93
N ASN A 362 8.62 16.57 23.94
CA ASN A 362 9.21 17.11 25.15
C ASN A 362 9.82 18.49 24.89
N ALA A 363 10.21 19.17 25.97
CA ALA A 363 10.91 20.43 25.89
C ALA A 363 12.30 20.33 25.21
N GLY A 364 12.81 19.14 24.88
CA GLY A 364 14.00 19.00 24.03
C GLY A 364 13.72 19.37 22.58
N GLY A 365 12.70 18.77 21.99
CA GLY A 365 12.39 18.91 20.57
C GLY A 365 12.01 20.33 20.13
N HIS A 366 11.36 21.13 21.00
CA HIS A 366 10.98 22.52 20.66
C HIS A 366 12.18 23.44 20.42
N ARG A 367 13.37 23.10 20.95
CA ARG A 367 14.61 23.86 20.70
C ARG A 367 15.04 23.82 19.23
N ALA A 368 14.47 22.92 18.40
CA ALA A 368 14.65 22.95 16.96
C ALA A 368 14.19 24.27 16.32
N GLN A 369 13.22 24.97 16.94
CA GLN A 369 12.73 26.29 16.51
C GLN A 369 13.42 27.47 17.20
N GLN A 370 14.16 27.22 18.28
CA GLN A 370 14.84 28.27 19.04
C GLN A 370 16.23 28.55 18.47
N MET A 371 16.59 29.84 18.50
CA MET A 371 17.92 30.33 18.14
C MET A 371 18.86 30.24 19.36
N GLY A 372 20.18 30.33 19.14
CA GLY A 372 21.17 30.24 20.21
C GLY A 372 21.45 28.81 20.71
N HIS A 373 20.90 27.78 20.04
CA HIS A 373 21.14 26.37 20.32
C HIS A 373 21.42 25.60 19.03
N MET A 374 22.27 24.57 19.13
CA MET A 374 22.60 23.67 18.02
C MET A 374 21.70 22.42 17.96
N ILE A 375 20.49 22.43 18.54
CA ILE A 375 19.51 21.33 18.40
C ILE A 375 18.64 21.54 17.17
N GLY A 376 18.44 20.50 16.37
CA GLY A 376 17.52 20.49 15.24
C GLY A 376 17.89 21.55 14.19
N LYS A 377 19.18 21.66 13.86
CA LYS A 377 19.73 22.67 12.94
C LYS A 377 20.48 22.00 11.79
N ILE A 378 20.57 22.74 10.68
CA ILE A 378 21.67 22.59 9.73
C ILE A 378 22.61 23.76 9.98
N LEU A 379 23.88 23.48 10.25
CA LEU A 379 24.93 24.46 10.46
C LEU A 379 25.79 24.57 9.20
N ARG A 380 26.29 25.77 8.90
CA ARG A 380 27.32 26.01 7.87
C ARG A 380 28.49 26.73 8.54
N ILE A 381 29.64 26.08 8.56
CA ILE A 381 30.80 26.51 9.34
C ILE A 381 32.09 26.52 8.50
N ASN A 382 33.06 27.29 8.98
CA ASN A 382 34.45 27.18 8.57
C ASN A 382 35.01 25.83 9.06
N PRO A 383 35.49 24.96 8.16
CA PRO A 383 35.96 23.61 8.51
C PRO A 383 37.27 23.60 9.31
N MET A 384 37.97 24.74 9.43
CA MET A 384 39.25 24.80 10.12
C MET A 384 39.12 25.06 11.62
N ASN A 385 38.12 25.85 12.02
CA ASN A 385 37.96 26.33 13.39
C ASN A 385 36.51 26.29 13.92
N GLY A 386 35.54 25.87 13.10
CA GLY A 386 34.15 25.73 13.52
C GLY A 386 33.37 27.04 13.61
N GLN A 387 33.98 28.17 13.26
CA GLN A 387 33.30 29.46 13.26
C GLN A 387 32.19 29.51 12.21
N GLY A 388 31.17 30.30 12.52
CA GLY A 388 30.13 30.68 11.58
C GLY A 388 30.66 31.59 10.45
N LEU A 389 29.75 31.99 9.56
CA LEU A 389 30.06 32.81 8.40
C LEU A 389 29.21 34.07 8.42
N ARG A 390 29.74 35.19 7.91
CA ARG A 390 28.98 36.45 7.83
C ARG A 390 27.82 36.36 6.85
N GLU A 391 27.94 35.47 5.87
CA GLU A 391 26.96 35.15 4.85
C GLU A 391 25.87 34.21 5.39
N ASN A 392 25.97 33.72 6.63
CA ASN A 392 24.93 32.88 7.21
C ASN A 392 23.64 33.69 7.44
N PRO A 393 22.48 33.08 7.16
CA PRO A 393 21.18 33.77 7.14
C PRO A 393 20.75 34.33 8.50
N PHE A 394 21.33 33.84 9.59
CA PHE A 394 21.01 34.27 10.95
C PHE A 394 22.15 35.05 11.64
N TYR A 395 23.22 35.36 10.90
CA TYR A 395 24.23 36.30 11.36
C TYR A 395 23.65 37.73 11.40
N LYS A 396 23.98 38.48 12.46
CA LYS A 396 23.71 39.93 12.53
C LYS A 396 25.04 40.68 12.58
N LYS A 397 25.12 41.83 11.92
CA LYS A 397 26.33 42.68 11.94
C LYS A 397 26.74 42.97 13.39
N GLY A 398 28.02 42.71 13.71
CA GLY A 398 28.58 42.87 15.06
C GLY A 398 28.49 41.64 15.95
N MET A 399 27.80 40.57 15.52
CA MET A 399 27.77 39.29 16.22
C MET A 399 29.10 38.55 16.08
N SER A 400 29.58 37.91 17.15
CA SER A 400 30.75 37.01 17.07
C SER A 400 30.47 35.86 16.10
N LEU A 401 31.47 35.45 15.31
CA LEU A 401 31.36 34.26 14.45
C LEU A 401 31.29 32.95 15.25
N ASP A 402 31.71 32.98 16.51
CA ASP A 402 31.54 31.85 17.44
C ASP A 402 30.11 31.75 18.00
N ASN A 403 29.29 32.79 17.82
CA ASN A 403 27.88 32.72 18.16
C ASN A 403 27.18 31.63 17.34
N ILE A 404 26.35 30.81 17.98
CA ILE A 404 25.59 29.74 17.34
C ILE A 404 24.73 30.28 16.19
N ASN A 405 24.11 31.46 16.33
CA ASN A 405 23.31 32.04 15.25
C ASN A 405 24.17 32.35 14.01
N SER A 406 25.42 32.74 14.21
CA SER A 406 26.38 32.90 13.11
C SER A 406 26.72 31.58 12.42
N LYS A 407 26.44 30.41 13.03
CA LYS A 407 26.66 29.06 12.47
C LYS A 407 25.43 28.47 11.78
N ILE A 408 24.22 28.93 12.14
CA ILE A 408 22.97 28.34 11.64
C ILE A 408 22.77 28.68 10.16
N PHE A 409 22.52 27.63 9.38
CA PHE A 409 22.13 27.70 7.97
C PHE A 409 20.62 27.50 7.79
N ALA A 410 20.03 26.54 8.52
CA ALA A 410 18.61 26.25 8.52
C ALA A 410 18.15 25.69 9.88
N VAL A 411 16.86 25.76 10.17
CA VAL A 411 16.25 25.37 11.45
C VAL A 411 15.12 24.34 11.27
N GLY A 412 14.72 23.70 12.36
CA GLY A 412 13.49 22.90 12.42
C GLY A 412 13.58 21.51 11.81
N VAL A 413 14.72 20.83 11.93
CA VAL A 413 14.92 19.42 11.52
C VAL A 413 14.77 18.46 12.70
N ARG A 414 14.42 17.19 12.45
CA ARG A 414 14.16 16.18 13.49
C ARG A 414 15.32 15.21 13.68
N SER A 415 15.53 14.31 12.74
CA SER A 415 16.58 13.29 12.76
C SER A 415 17.34 13.28 11.43
N PRO A 416 18.13 14.34 11.17
CA PRO A 416 18.79 14.58 9.88
C PRO A 416 20.14 13.85 9.80
N PHE A 417 20.12 12.53 9.72
CA PHE A 417 21.38 11.76 9.62
C PHE A 417 21.93 11.75 8.18
N SER A 418 21.20 12.17 7.15
CA SER A 418 21.63 12.12 5.75
C SER A 418 21.57 13.48 5.08
N LEU A 419 22.72 13.98 4.61
CA LEU A 419 22.85 15.31 3.99
C LEU A 419 23.82 15.26 2.81
N GLU A 420 23.43 15.85 1.68
CA GLU A 420 24.23 15.88 0.45
C GLU A 420 24.18 17.28 -0.20
N GLY A 421 25.24 17.69 -0.90
CA GLY A 421 25.25 18.94 -1.65
C GLY A 421 24.23 18.95 -2.79
N GLY A 422 23.61 20.09 -3.07
CA GLY A 422 22.72 20.31 -4.21
C GLY A 422 23.46 20.65 -5.51
N ASN A 423 22.73 20.65 -6.63
CA ASN A 423 23.21 21.15 -7.91
C ASN A 423 23.33 22.68 -7.86
N ASN A 424 22.39 23.33 -7.17
CA ASN A 424 22.54 24.73 -6.82
C ASN A 424 23.58 24.86 -5.70
N LYS A 425 24.53 25.78 -5.89
CA LYS A 425 25.64 26.04 -4.96
C LYS A 425 25.21 26.45 -3.54
N ASN A 426 23.97 26.86 -3.36
CA ASN A 426 23.41 27.28 -2.08
C ASN A 426 22.42 26.28 -1.48
N ASN A 427 22.10 25.19 -2.19
CA ASN A 427 21.12 24.21 -1.73
C ASN A 427 21.80 22.94 -1.23
N LEU A 428 21.12 22.26 -0.31
CA LEU A 428 21.44 20.92 0.15
C LEU A 428 20.24 20.01 -0.03
N TRP A 429 20.49 18.71 -0.11
CA TRP A 429 19.46 17.68 -0.03
C TRP A 429 19.53 16.98 1.32
N LEU A 430 18.37 16.92 1.97
CA LEU A 430 18.22 16.39 3.31
C LEU A 430 17.25 15.22 3.31
N GLY A 431 17.70 14.07 3.84
CA GLY A 431 16.84 13.01 4.34
C GLY A 431 16.65 13.20 5.84
N ASP A 432 15.41 13.39 6.28
CA ASP A 432 15.08 13.70 7.67
C ASP A 432 13.99 12.75 8.15
N VAL A 433 14.29 11.97 9.21
CA VAL A 433 13.36 10.95 9.70
C VAL A 433 12.31 11.56 10.61
N MET A 434 11.05 11.39 10.22
CA MET A 434 9.89 11.99 10.87
C MET A 434 9.31 11.07 11.97
N TRP A 435 8.21 11.46 12.62
CA TRP A 435 7.74 10.80 13.85
C TRP A 435 6.71 9.68 13.64
N GLN A 436 5.64 9.87 12.87
CA GLN A 436 4.52 8.90 12.83
C GLN A 436 4.06 8.54 11.42
N GLU A 437 4.01 9.49 10.48
CA GLU A 437 3.14 9.36 9.30
C GLU A 437 3.89 9.27 7.96
N GLU A 438 4.92 10.10 7.78
CA GLU A 438 5.55 10.32 6.48
C GLU A 438 7.04 10.54 6.62
N GLU A 439 7.87 9.91 5.79
CA GLU A 439 9.27 10.34 5.66
C GLU A 439 9.41 11.42 4.60
N LYS A 440 10.44 12.27 4.73
CA LYS A 440 10.65 13.38 3.81
C LYS A 440 12.05 13.46 3.22
N LEU A 441 12.09 13.78 1.94
CA LEU A 441 13.26 14.30 1.26
C LEU A 441 13.02 15.78 0.93
N THR A 442 13.94 16.64 1.32
CA THR A 442 13.76 18.09 1.23
C THR A 442 15.00 18.80 0.68
N VAL A 443 14.79 19.83 -0.13
CA VAL A 443 15.84 20.77 -0.52
C VAL A 443 15.93 21.88 0.53
N VAL A 444 17.12 22.06 1.11
CA VAL A 444 17.39 23.04 2.16
C VAL A 444 18.18 24.21 1.58
N SER A 445 17.58 25.39 1.62
CA SER A 445 18.21 26.65 1.21
C SER A 445 18.60 27.49 2.43
N PRO A 446 19.41 28.55 2.28
CA PRO A 446 19.80 29.40 3.40
C PRO A 446 18.56 30.05 4.06
N GLY A 447 18.47 29.95 5.38
CA GLY A 447 17.41 30.57 6.20
C GLY A 447 16.15 29.73 6.31
N ALA A 448 16.15 28.56 5.67
CA ALA A 448 14.98 27.71 5.60
C ALA A 448 14.56 27.16 6.96
N ASN A 449 13.25 27.04 7.17
CA ASN A 449 12.66 26.41 8.35
C ASN A 449 11.92 25.14 7.92
N MET A 450 12.37 23.97 8.41
CA MET A 450 11.84 22.66 8.03
C MET A 450 10.57 22.26 8.82
N GLY A 451 10.08 23.13 9.70
CA GLY A 451 8.78 23.03 10.37
C GLY A 451 8.76 22.23 11.66
N TRP A 452 9.74 21.36 11.93
CA TRP A 452 9.76 20.53 13.14
C TRP A 452 10.09 21.37 14.39
N PRO A 453 9.42 21.15 15.54
CA PRO A 453 8.43 20.11 15.79
C PRO A 453 6.98 20.56 15.60
N CYS A 454 6.76 21.81 15.21
CA CYS A 454 5.41 22.36 15.08
C CYS A 454 4.60 21.64 13.98
N TYR A 455 5.28 21.18 12.93
CA TYR A 455 4.71 20.39 11.85
C TYR A 455 5.60 19.20 11.47
N GLU A 456 4.97 18.08 11.15
CA GLU A 456 5.56 16.95 10.43
C GLU A 456 4.97 16.89 9.03
N GLY A 457 5.79 17.15 8.01
CA GLY A 457 5.26 17.35 6.66
C GLY A 457 4.21 18.47 6.66
N ASN A 458 2.97 18.15 6.30
CA ASN A 458 1.84 19.09 6.34
C ASN A 458 0.97 18.99 7.61
N ILE A 459 1.32 18.10 8.55
CA ILE A 459 0.50 17.77 9.72
C ILE A 459 0.97 18.60 10.92
N GLN A 460 0.07 19.40 11.50
CA GLN A 460 0.37 20.16 12.73
C GLN A 460 0.41 19.22 13.93
N ARG A 461 1.47 19.27 14.73
CA ARG A 461 1.63 18.41 15.91
C ARG A 461 1.02 19.09 17.13
N LYS A 462 -0.16 18.62 17.53
CA LYS A 462 -0.98 19.21 18.61
C LYS A 462 -0.24 19.23 19.94
N GLU A 463 0.62 18.26 20.17
CA GLU A 463 1.41 18.09 21.39
C GLU A 463 2.40 19.25 21.59
N TYR A 464 2.84 19.91 20.52
CA TYR A 464 3.73 21.06 20.59
C TYR A 464 2.99 22.41 20.65
N LEU A 465 1.65 22.43 20.59
CA LEU A 465 0.86 23.66 20.73
C LEU A 465 0.90 24.24 22.15
N VAL A 466 1.51 23.55 23.12
CA VAL A 466 1.83 24.14 24.43
C VAL A 466 2.89 25.24 24.31
N PHE A 467 3.75 25.20 23.27
CA PHE A 467 4.77 26.21 23.02
C PHE A 467 4.24 27.34 22.12
N LYS A 468 4.50 28.59 22.52
CA LYS A 468 4.00 29.80 21.82
C LYS A 468 4.49 29.86 20.38
N GLU A 469 5.74 29.45 20.16
CA GLU A 469 6.41 29.38 18.87
C GLU A 469 5.67 28.46 17.90
N CYS A 470 5.14 27.33 18.38
CA CYS A 470 4.38 26.40 17.55
C CYS A 470 2.92 26.79 17.37
N ARG A 471 2.29 27.46 18.33
CA ARG A 471 0.95 28.07 18.14
C ARG A 471 0.96 29.14 17.06
N ASN A 472 2.01 29.97 17.07
CA ASN A 472 2.15 31.10 16.17
C ASN A 472 2.98 30.78 14.92
N PHE A 473 3.28 29.50 14.68
CA PHE A 473 4.13 29.08 13.59
C PHE A 473 3.47 29.37 12.23
N ASN A 474 4.12 30.22 11.41
CA ASN A 474 3.65 30.47 10.05
C ASN A 474 3.97 29.28 9.15
N LYS A 475 2.99 28.38 8.94
CA LYS A 475 3.16 27.20 8.10
C LYS A 475 3.59 27.53 6.66
N ALA A 476 3.09 28.64 6.10
CA ALA A 476 3.42 29.04 4.74
C ALA A 476 4.90 29.41 4.56
N ALA A 477 5.59 29.76 5.65
CA ALA A 477 7.03 30.05 5.66
C ALA A 477 7.92 28.80 5.84
N SER A 478 7.33 27.62 6.12
CA SER A 478 8.10 26.38 6.18
C SER A 478 8.35 25.79 4.81
N VAL A 479 9.50 25.14 4.66
CA VAL A 479 9.84 24.44 3.42
C VAL A 479 8.91 23.25 3.22
N LYS A 480 8.38 23.13 2.00
CA LYS A 480 7.61 21.98 1.56
C LYS A 480 8.58 20.85 1.19
N PRO A 481 8.33 19.61 1.64
CA PRO A 481 9.07 18.46 1.16
C PRO A 481 9.00 18.36 -0.37
N VAL A 482 10.10 17.92 -0.96
CA VAL A 482 10.17 17.64 -2.41
C VAL A 482 9.50 16.30 -2.72
N LEU A 483 9.73 15.31 -1.85
CA LEU A 483 9.04 14.02 -1.86
C LEU A 483 8.65 13.66 -0.44
N THR A 484 7.45 13.09 -0.29
CA THR A 484 7.02 12.36 0.90
C THR A 484 6.61 10.95 0.52
N TRP A 485 6.82 10.01 1.42
CA TRP A 485 6.27 8.67 1.29
C TRP A 485 5.81 8.16 2.66
N LYS A 486 4.74 7.36 2.64
CA LYS A 486 4.24 6.69 3.85
C LYS A 486 5.22 5.62 4.30
N ARG A 487 5.16 5.31 5.59
CA ARG A 487 5.94 4.20 6.15
C ARG A 487 5.59 2.90 5.44
N GLY A 488 6.63 2.14 5.06
CA GLY A 488 6.48 0.94 4.22
C GLY A 488 5.76 -0.21 4.91
N ARG A 489 5.80 -1.39 4.27
CA ARG A 489 5.08 -2.64 4.63
C ARG A 489 5.26 -3.14 6.08
N PHE A 490 6.24 -2.59 6.82
CA PHE A 490 6.55 -2.93 8.23
C PHE A 490 6.32 -1.76 9.22
N GLY A 491 5.65 -0.68 8.82
CA GLY A 491 5.35 0.45 9.71
C GLY A 491 6.56 1.29 10.14
N THR A 492 7.73 1.09 9.51
CA THR A 492 8.95 1.88 9.75
C THR A 492 9.54 2.36 8.43
N ALA A 493 10.12 3.56 8.44
CA ALA A 493 10.78 4.19 7.29
C ALA A 493 11.89 5.12 7.80
N ALA A 494 12.93 5.31 7.01
CA ALA A 494 14.11 6.09 7.38
C ALA A 494 14.76 6.67 6.12
N ALA A 495 14.39 7.91 5.80
CA ALA A 495 14.83 8.60 4.60
C ALA A 495 16.36 8.77 4.51
N VAL A 496 16.92 8.42 3.35
CA VAL A 496 18.33 8.60 3.01
C VAL A 496 18.43 9.47 1.77
N SER A 497 19.21 10.54 1.86
CA SER A 497 19.60 11.34 0.70
C SER A 497 20.88 10.79 0.09
N GLY A 498 20.99 10.82 -1.24
CA GLY A 498 22.18 10.40 -1.97
C GLY A 498 22.70 11.48 -2.92
N PRO A 499 23.91 11.27 -3.46
CA PRO A 499 24.54 12.20 -4.38
C PRO A 499 23.84 12.19 -5.74
N GLN A 500 24.11 13.22 -6.54
CA GLN A 500 23.89 13.13 -7.98
C GLN A 500 24.94 12.20 -8.58
N ILE A 501 24.49 11.24 -9.39
CA ILE A 501 25.33 10.24 -10.02
C ILE A 501 25.35 10.42 -11.54
N ASP A 502 26.53 10.16 -12.08
CA ASP A 502 26.76 9.94 -13.49
C ASP A 502 27.88 8.89 -13.62
N ILE A 503 27.48 7.63 -13.74
CA ILE A 503 28.40 6.47 -13.69
C ILE A 503 28.66 5.99 -15.11
N ASN A 504 29.94 5.96 -15.49
CA ASN A 504 30.45 5.49 -16.77
C ASN A 504 29.95 4.08 -17.10
N GLY A 505 29.51 3.90 -18.34
CA GLY A 505 28.91 2.67 -18.83
C GLY A 505 27.45 2.43 -18.39
N TRP A 506 26.93 3.10 -17.36
CA TRP A 506 25.55 2.89 -16.93
C TRP A 506 24.54 3.37 -17.99
N PRO A 507 23.35 2.73 -18.04
CA PRO A 507 22.29 3.11 -18.98
C PRO A 507 21.91 4.59 -18.91
N GLN A 508 21.49 5.16 -20.05
CA GLN A 508 21.18 6.59 -20.19
C GLN A 508 20.14 7.07 -19.17
N ARG A 509 19.16 6.23 -18.82
CA ARG A 509 18.15 6.53 -17.80
C ARG A 509 18.70 6.81 -16.39
N TYR A 510 19.91 6.34 -16.07
CA TYR A 510 20.58 6.58 -14.78
C TYR A 510 21.72 7.61 -14.88
N ARG A 511 21.81 8.35 -15.99
CA ARG A 511 22.80 9.42 -16.17
C ARG A 511 22.29 10.70 -15.56
N ASN A 512 23.12 11.44 -14.81
CA ASN A 512 22.74 12.71 -14.19
C ASN A 512 21.42 12.61 -13.40
N VAL A 513 21.34 11.60 -12.53
CA VAL A 513 20.19 11.36 -11.65
C VAL A 513 20.64 11.49 -10.20
N ARG A 514 19.77 11.96 -9.31
CA ARG A 514 20.01 11.96 -7.88
C ARG A 514 19.52 10.67 -7.26
N LEU A 515 20.34 10.12 -6.37
CA LEU A 515 19.96 8.99 -5.54
C LEU A 515 19.21 9.45 -4.30
N TYR A 516 18.28 8.61 -3.88
CA TYR A 516 17.65 8.67 -2.57
C TYR A 516 17.29 7.24 -2.16
N GLY A 517 16.87 7.03 -0.93
CA GLY A 517 16.50 5.70 -0.47
C GLY A 517 15.79 5.72 0.85
N ASP A 518 15.45 4.52 1.31
CA ASP A 518 14.93 4.30 2.64
C ASP A 518 15.59 3.09 3.28
N MET A 519 16.23 3.30 4.43
CA MET A 519 16.94 2.23 5.14
C MET A 519 15.96 1.16 5.64
N ALA A 520 14.83 1.56 6.21
CA ALA A 520 13.89 0.66 6.89
C ALA A 520 12.91 0.00 5.91
N ALA A 521 12.52 0.72 4.85
CA ALA A 521 11.72 0.18 3.75
C ALA A 521 12.55 -0.51 2.66
N ARG A 522 13.89 -0.41 2.71
CA ARG A 522 14.86 -1.25 1.97
C ARG A 522 14.90 -1.03 0.46
N TRP A 523 14.81 0.22 0.01
CA TRP A 523 14.85 0.55 -1.41
C TRP A 523 15.78 1.70 -1.75
N ILE A 524 16.20 1.75 -3.02
CA ILE A 524 16.96 2.86 -3.63
C ILE A 524 16.12 3.46 -4.75
N GLY A 525 15.99 4.78 -4.75
CA GLY A 525 15.30 5.55 -5.76
C GLY A 525 16.24 6.39 -6.62
N PHE A 526 15.81 6.65 -7.85
CA PHE A 526 16.52 7.48 -8.83
C PHE A 526 15.60 8.59 -9.33
N MET A 527 16.05 9.84 -9.24
CA MET A 527 15.27 10.99 -9.72
C MET A 527 16.09 11.89 -10.65
N LYS A 528 15.42 12.47 -11.64
CA LYS A 528 15.94 13.58 -12.43
C LYS A 528 15.65 14.90 -11.74
N ILE A 529 16.68 15.72 -11.61
CA ILE A 529 16.62 17.08 -11.07
C ILE A 529 17.26 18.07 -12.04
N ASP A 530 16.79 19.32 -12.04
CA ASP A 530 17.38 20.41 -12.83
C ASP A 530 18.58 21.06 -12.09
N GLN A 531 19.16 22.12 -12.68
CA GLN A 531 20.26 22.87 -12.04
C GLN A 531 19.86 23.62 -10.76
N ASN A 532 18.56 23.81 -10.52
CA ASN A 532 18.01 24.52 -9.36
C ASN A 532 17.55 23.56 -8.26
N ASP A 533 17.83 22.25 -8.41
CA ASP A 533 17.37 21.18 -7.51
C ASP A 533 15.85 20.92 -7.54
N ASN A 534 15.13 21.38 -8.57
CA ASN A 534 13.74 20.98 -8.76
C ASN A 534 13.66 19.56 -9.31
N VAL A 535 12.73 18.75 -8.80
CA VAL A 535 12.46 17.42 -9.37
C VAL A 535 11.77 17.59 -10.71
N VAL A 536 12.46 17.11 -11.75
CA VAL A 536 11.92 17.02 -13.10
C VAL A 536 11.10 15.75 -13.24
N ARG A 537 11.61 14.62 -12.72
CA ARG A 537 10.94 13.31 -12.84
C ARG A 537 11.48 12.31 -11.82
N ASP A 538 10.62 11.60 -11.12
CA ASP A 538 10.97 10.39 -10.37
C ASP A 538 11.00 9.20 -11.34
N ILE A 539 12.12 8.48 -11.41
CA ILE A 539 12.39 7.50 -12.48
C ILE A 539 11.93 6.10 -12.06
N GLU A 540 12.44 5.63 -10.92
CA GLU A 540 12.29 4.24 -10.47
C GLU A 540 12.72 4.11 -9.00
N ARG A 541 12.09 3.16 -8.31
CA ARG A 541 12.50 2.63 -7.01
C ARG A 541 12.77 1.14 -7.11
N ILE A 542 13.85 0.71 -6.47
CA ILE A 542 14.31 -0.68 -6.53
C ILE A 542 14.37 -1.25 -5.11
N ASP A 543 13.56 -2.28 -4.86
CA ASP A 543 13.30 -2.87 -3.53
C ASP A 543 14.28 -4.02 -3.15
N ALA A 544 15.10 -4.50 -4.09
CA ALA A 544 16.11 -5.56 -3.87
C ALA A 544 17.32 -5.16 -3.01
N THR A 545 17.25 -4.05 -2.29
CA THR A 545 18.40 -3.46 -1.61
C THR A 545 18.40 -3.88 -0.15
N GLY A 546 19.57 -4.15 0.44
CA GLY A 546 19.64 -4.70 1.80
C GLY A 546 18.94 -3.78 2.79
N ASN A 547 19.53 -2.62 3.04
CA ASN A 547 19.03 -1.54 3.90
C ASN A 547 19.99 -0.34 3.72
N PRO A 548 19.85 0.44 2.64
CA PRO A 548 20.83 1.45 2.28
C PRO A 548 20.88 2.53 3.36
N ILE A 549 22.09 2.90 3.81
CA ILE A 549 22.27 4.04 4.74
C ILE A 549 23.17 5.14 4.19
N ARG A 550 24.07 4.79 3.24
CA ARG A 550 24.98 5.72 2.57
C ARG A 550 25.29 5.29 1.14
N PHE A 551 25.42 6.27 0.25
CA PHE A 551 25.73 6.11 -1.16
C PHE A 551 27.04 6.83 -1.51
N ARG A 552 27.95 6.17 -2.22
CA ARG A 552 29.16 6.80 -2.78
C ARG A 552 29.43 6.28 -4.19
N VAL A 553 29.85 7.17 -5.07
CA VAL A 553 30.30 6.81 -6.42
C VAL A 553 31.80 6.54 -6.37
N ASP A 554 32.25 5.47 -7.03
CA ASP A 554 33.67 5.19 -7.27
C ASP A 554 34.36 6.45 -7.82
N PRO A 555 35.57 6.85 -7.36
CA PRO A 555 36.32 7.96 -7.95
C PRO A 555 36.50 7.87 -9.47
N ARG A 556 36.59 6.66 -10.03
CA ARG A 556 36.66 6.38 -11.48
C ARG A 556 35.29 6.48 -12.17
N ARG A 557 34.23 6.68 -11.39
CA ARG A 557 32.83 6.69 -11.80
C ARG A 557 32.42 5.43 -12.53
N THR A 558 32.89 4.26 -12.11
CA THR A 558 32.58 2.96 -12.73
C THR A 558 31.54 2.14 -11.96
N ALA A 559 31.28 2.49 -10.71
CA ALA A 559 30.38 1.75 -9.84
C ALA A 559 29.74 2.63 -8.77
N LEU A 560 28.60 2.18 -8.26
CA LEU A 560 27.95 2.73 -7.07
C LEU A 560 28.23 1.81 -5.88
N TYR A 561 28.62 2.40 -4.75
CA TYR A 561 28.83 1.70 -3.49
C TYR A 561 27.76 2.13 -2.49
N VAL A 562 27.21 1.16 -1.78
CA VAL A 562 26.12 1.37 -0.83
C VAL A 562 26.43 0.67 0.48
N SER A 563 26.44 1.43 1.57
CA SER A 563 26.57 0.89 2.93
C SER A 563 25.25 0.28 3.36
N GLU A 564 25.26 -0.98 3.79
CA GLU A 564 24.09 -1.72 4.25
C GLU A 564 24.31 -2.14 5.72
N VAL A 565 23.86 -1.29 6.65
CA VAL A 565 24.22 -1.39 8.07
C VAL A 565 23.80 -2.73 8.74
N ARG A 566 22.55 -3.19 8.56
CA ARG A 566 22.02 -4.47 9.07
C ARG A 566 22.61 -5.68 8.35
N GLN A 567 23.03 -5.54 7.09
CA GLN A 567 23.73 -6.61 6.35
C GLN A 567 25.24 -6.64 6.63
N SER A 568 25.76 -5.71 7.45
CA SER A 568 27.17 -5.62 7.83
C SER A 568 28.14 -5.62 6.63
N ARG A 569 27.77 -4.91 5.55
CA ARG A 569 28.58 -4.88 4.32
C ARG A 569 28.47 -3.55 3.58
N VAL A 570 29.44 -3.33 2.69
CA VAL A 570 29.33 -2.36 1.59
C VAL A 570 29.07 -3.13 0.31
N ARG A 571 27.90 -2.91 -0.29
CA ARG A 571 27.48 -3.49 -1.56
C ARG A 571 28.01 -2.64 -2.72
N ILE A 572 28.40 -3.31 -3.81
CA ILE A 572 28.84 -2.66 -5.04
C ILE A 572 27.85 -2.99 -6.17
N TYR A 573 27.42 -1.96 -6.89
CA TYR A 573 26.60 -2.06 -8.08
C TYR A 573 27.46 -1.67 -9.27
N THR A 574 27.68 -2.63 -10.16
CA THR A 574 28.33 -2.41 -11.45
C THR A 574 27.33 -2.68 -12.56
N TYR A 575 27.62 -2.18 -13.74
CA TYR A 575 26.79 -2.44 -14.91
C TYR A 575 27.65 -2.95 -16.05
N LYS A 576 27.28 -4.10 -16.61
CA LYS A 576 27.86 -4.63 -17.84
C LYS A 576 26.78 -4.55 -18.92
N ARG A 577 27.02 -3.71 -19.93
CA ARG A 577 26.10 -3.56 -21.06
C ARG A 577 25.91 -4.90 -21.77
N ASN A 578 24.67 -5.32 -21.94
CA ASN A 578 24.32 -6.38 -22.88
C ASN A 578 24.20 -5.76 -24.28
N ASN A 579 25.15 -6.07 -25.17
CA ASN A 579 25.20 -5.53 -26.54
C ASN A 579 24.36 -6.31 -27.55
N GLU A 580 23.56 -7.29 -27.13
CA GLU A 580 22.66 -7.98 -28.06
C GLU A 580 21.65 -6.99 -28.67
N PRO A 581 21.54 -6.91 -30.00
CA PRO A 581 20.61 -5.99 -30.65
C PRO A 581 19.16 -6.24 -30.26
N LEU A 582 18.39 -5.16 -30.16
CA LEU A 582 16.94 -5.24 -30.00
C LEU A 582 16.34 -5.95 -31.24
N ARG A 583 15.42 -6.90 -31.03
CA ARG A 583 14.72 -7.63 -32.11
C ARG A 583 13.22 -7.62 -31.86
N ILE A 584 12.43 -7.79 -32.91
CA ILE A 584 10.99 -8.01 -32.81
C ILE A 584 10.76 -9.50 -32.50
N ALA A 585 10.11 -9.78 -31.37
CA ALA A 585 9.69 -11.11 -30.97
C ALA A 585 8.36 -11.52 -31.62
N ALA A 586 7.42 -10.59 -31.75
CA ALA A 586 6.13 -10.80 -32.41
C ALA A 586 5.53 -9.47 -32.87
N SER A 587 4.60 -9.53 -33.81
CA SER A 587 3.78 -8.38 -34.21
C SER A 587 2.34 -8.81 -34.50
N SER A 588 1.43 -7.85 -34.34
CA SER A 588 0.07 -7.90 -34.85
C SER A 588 -0.16 -6.61 -35.64
N PRO A 589 -0.51 -6.65 -36.93
CA PRO A 589 -0.51 -7.83 -37.80
C PRO A 589 0.88 -8.48 -37.91
N LYS A 590 0.91 -9.76 -38.24
CA LYS A 590 2.12 -10.48 -38.66
C LYS A 590 2.56 -9.98 -40.03
N LYS A 591 3.83 -10.25 -40.36
CA LYS A 591 4.37 -9.95 -41.67
C LYS A 591 3.54 -10.63 -42.76
N ASP A 592 3.15 -9.84 -43.76
CA ASP A 592 2.36 -10.20 -44.93
C ASP A 592 0.94 -10.70 -44.61
N GLU A 593 0.44 -10.44 -43.39
CA GLU A 593 -0.92 -10.81 -42.98
C GLU A 593 -1.97 -9.94 -43.69
N VAL A 594 -3.11 -10.56 -44.03
CA VAL A 594 -4.29 -9.86 -44.54
C VAL A 594 -5.30 -9.68 -43.41
N VAL A 595 -5.59 -8.43 -43.04
CA VAL A 595 -6.41 -8.09 -41.87
C VAL A 595 -7.63 -7.23 -42.21
N LYS A 596 -8.63 -7.21 -41.33
CA LYS A 596 -9.78 -6.29 -41.45
C LYS A 596 -9.34 -4.87 -41.06
N PRO A 597 -9.77 -3.82 -41.80
CA PRO A 597 -9.35 -2.44 -41.52
C PRO A 597 -9.96 -1.81 -40.26
N ASN A 598 -11.14 -2.26 -39.84
CA ASN A 598 -11.88 -1.69 -38.69
C ASN A 598 -11.49 -2.41 -37.40
N GLY A 599 -11.22 -1.64 -36.33
CA GLY A 599 -10.92 -2.20 -35.01
C GLY A 599 -9.55 -2.89 -34.90
N LEU A 600 -8.66 -2.70 -35.89
CA LEU A 600 -7.36 -3.36 -35.93
C LEU A 600 -6.46 -2.95 -34.75
N GLU A 601 -6.10 -3.93 -33.92
CA GLU A 601 -5.08 -3.76 -32.88
C GLU A 601 -3.69 -3.98 -33.48
N ILE A 602 -2.92 -2.89 -33.60
CA ILE A 602 -1.54 -2.94 -34.08
C ILE A 602 -0.59 -2.95 -32.88
N SER A 603 0.28 -3.94 -32.82
CA SER A 603 1.30 -4.07 -31.79
C SER A 603 2.61 -4.68 -32.30
N VAL A 604 3.71 -4.31 -31.66
CA VAL A 604 5.05 -4.85 -31.89
C VAL A 604 5.64 -5.21 -30.53
N LYS A 605 5.87 -6.51 -30.31
CA LYS A 605 6.54 -7.04 -29.12
C LYS A 605 8.02 -7.21 -29.42
N PHE A 606 8.88 -6.65 -28.61
CA PHE A 606 10.33 -6.79 -28.72
C PHE A 606 10.85 -7.92 -27.84
N THR A 607 12.03 -8.45 -28.16
CA THR A 607 12.72 -9.49 -27.38
C THR A 607 13.24 -8.99 -26.02
N LYS A 608 13.26 -7.67 -25.84
CA LYS A 608 13.72 -6.98 -24.63
C LYS A 608 12.82 -5.80 -24.34
N THR A 609 12.81 -5.34 -23.09
CA THR A 609 12.11 -4.12 -22.70
C THR A 609 12.67 -2.90 -23.42
N VAL A 610 11.77 -2.11 -24.02
CA VAL A 610 12.10 -0.93 -24.82
C VAL A 610 12.09 0.31 -23.93
N GLU A 611 13.03 1.23 -24.16
CA GLU A 611 13.05 2.55 -23.52
C GLU A 611 11.89 3.41 -24.08
N PRO A 612 10.86 3.77 -23.28
CA PRO A 612 9.66 4.43 -23.81
C PRO A 612 9.95 5.77 -24.49
N SER A 613 10.92 6.51 -23.97
CA SER A 613 11.32 7.79 -24.56
C SER A 613 11.91 7.64 -25.97
N SER A 614 12.41 6.45 -26.33
CA SER A 614 12.95 6.15 -27.67
C SER A 614 11.89 5.72 -28.69
N VAL A 615 10.66 5.43 -28.26
CA VAL A 615 9.60 4.88 -29.13
C VAL A 615 8.88 5.98 -29.92
N GLN A 616 8.61 7.11 -29.26
CA GLN A 616 7.79 8.17 -29.84
C GLN A 616 8.48 8.79 -31.06
N GLY A 617 7.81 8.76 -32.22
CA GLY A 617 8.36 9.22 -33.50
C GLY A 617 9.19 8.17 -34.26
N ASN A 618 9.66 7.13 -33.57
CA ASN A 618 10.49 6.06 -34.13
C ASN A 618 9.71 4.78 -34.45
N VAL A 619 8.51 4.60 -33.90
CA VAL A 619 7.57 3.54 -34.32
C VAL A 619 6.33 4.18 -34.93
N TYR A 620 6.03 3.88 -36.19
CA TYR A 620 4.90 4.49 -36.90
C TYR A 620 4.34 3.61 -38.02
N LEU A 621 3.11 3.93 -38.45
CA LEU A 621 2.43 3.27 -39.56
C LEU A 621 2.62 4.06 -40.86
N GLN A 622 2.83 3.38 -41.97
CA GLN A 622 3.06 3.96 -43.29
C GLN A 622 2.24 3.24 -44.37
N ARG A 623 1.72 3.96 -45.37
CA ARG A 623 1.13 3.38 -46.59
C ARG A 623 2.22 2.94 -47.57
N GLN A 624 1.87 2.12 -48.56
CA GLN A 624 2.78 1.78 -49.66
C GLN A 624 3.27 3.02 -50.44
N SER A 625 2.45 4.07 -50.53
CA SER A 625 2.83 5.37 -51.11
C SER A 625 3.91 6.13 -50.34
N GLY A 626 4.35 5.62 -49.18
CA GLY A 626 5.32 6.29 -48.30
C GLY A 626 4.69 7.30 -47.33
N GLN A 627 3.40 7.58 -47.46
CA GLN A 627 2.68 8.50 -46.58
C GLN A 627 2.53 7.93 -45.16
N ARG A 628 2.88 8.70 -44.12
CA ARG A 628 2.63 8.32 -42.72
C ARG A 628 1.14 8.34 -42.41
N VAL A 629 0.68 7.33 -41.68
CA VAL A 629 -0.69 7.24 -41.18
C VAL A 629 -0.74 7.77 -39.74
N PRO A 630 -1.56 8.80 -39.44
CA PRO A 630 -1.71 9.28 -38.08
C PRO A 630 -2.21 8.19 -37.12
N ALA A 631 -1.44 7.93 -36.06
CA ALA A 631 -1.75 6.94 -35.05
C ALA A 631 -1.24 7.41 -33.67
N ARG A 632 -1.96 7.07 -32.60
CA ARG A 632 -1.48 7.19 -31.23
C ARG A 632 -0.55 6.02 -30.91
N VAL A 633 0.60 6.32 -30.31
CA VAL A 633 1.59 5.30 -29.92
C VAL A 633 1.55 5.11 -28.42
N GLY A 634 1.39 3.86 -27.98
CA GLY A 634 1.45 3.45 -26.57
C GLY A 634 2.61 2.49 -26.32
N VAL A 635 3.08 2.43 -25.07
CA VAL A 635 4.13 1.48 -24.65
C VAL A 635 3.67 0.76 -23.37
N LEU A 636 3.55 -0.55 -23.44
CA LEU A 636 3.32 -1.42 -22.28
C LEU A 636 4.69 -1.84 -21.71
N PHE A 637 5.15 -1.07 -20.72
CA PHE A 637 6.54 -1.11 -20.20
C PHE A 637 6.97 -2.51 -19.71
N GLN A 638 6.09 -3.23 -19.01
CA GLN A 638 6.46 -4.53 -18.42
C GLN A 638 6.44 -5.71 -19.40
N GLN A 639 5.98 -5.51 -20.65
CA GLN A 639 5.90 -6.59 -21.65
C GLN A 639 6.76 -6.36 -22.90
N GLY A 640 7.46 -5.22 -22.99
CA GLY A 640 8.24 -4.87 -24.18
C GLY A 640 7.39 -4.69 -25.44
N THR A 641 6.10 -4.34 -25.26
CA THR A 641 5.14 -4.22 -26.36
C THR A 641 4.85 -2.75 -26.65
N VAL A 642 5.04 -2.35 -27.90
CA VAL A 642 4.62 -1.05 -28.43
C VAL A 642 3.30 -1.23 -29.16
N THR A 643 2.31 -0.39 -28.87
CA THR A 643 1.01 -0.40 -29.54
C THR A 643 0.84 0.82 -30.43
N LEU A 644 0.18 0.63 -31.57
CA LEU A 644 -0.18 1.69 -32.52
C LEU A 644 -1.70 1.66 -32.68
N LYS A 645 -2.38 2.77 -32.38
CA LYS A 645 -3.81 2.92 -32.62
C LYS A 645 -4.04 3.97 -33.71
N PRO A 646 -4.39 3.57 -34.95
CA PRO A 646 -4.74 4.51 -36.01
C PRO A 646 -5.81 5.49 -35.54
N ASN A 647 -5.65 6.78 -35.86
CA ASN A 647 -6.63 7.80 -35.46
C ASN A 647 -7.97 7.63 -36.21
N ASN A 648 -7.91 7.07 -37.42
CA ASN A 648 -9.05 6.75 -38.27
C ASN A 648 -8.91 5.30 -38.75
N ASN A 649 -10.01 4.70 -39.21
CA ASN A 649 -9.99 3.37 -39.83
C ASN A 649 -9.02 3.35 -41.03
N LEU A 650 -8.35 2.20 -41.22
CA LEU A 650 -7.50 1.99 -42.37
C LEU A 650 -8.36 1.85 -43.64
N MET A 651 -7.81 2.22 -44.80
CA MET A 651 -8.48 2.00 -46.08
C MET A 651 -8.54 0.50 -46.37
N THR A 652 -9.57 0.04 -47.06
CA THR A 652 -9.70 -1.34 -47.54
C THR A 652 -8.77 -1.61 -48.70
N SER A 653 -8.43 -2.89 -48.94
CA SER A 653 -7.61 -3.33 -50.08
C SER A 653 -6.21 -2.71 -50.18
N GLU A 654 -5.70 -2.08 -49.12
CA GLU A 654 -4.51 -1.24 -49.14
C GLU A 654 -3.32 -1.91 -48.43
N ASN A 655 -2.11 -1.67 -48.92
CA ASN A 655 -0.88 -2.16 -48.30
C ASN A 655 -0.34 -1.15 -47.29
N TYR A 656 -0.07 -1.63 -46.08
CA TYR A 656 0.50 -0.86 -44.97
C TYR A 656 1.81 -1.48 -44.48
N ALA A 657 2.60 -0.68 -43.78
CA ALA A 657 3.80 -1.14 -43.10
C ALA A 657 3.95 -0.49 -41.73
N ILE A 658 4.26 -1.32 -40.73
CA ILE A 658 4.76 -0.86 -39.43
C ILE A 658 6.26 -0.62 -39.59
N ILE A 659 6.70 0.60 -39.30
CA ILE A 659 8.11 0.99 -39.35
C ILE A 659 8.64 1.15 -37.94
N VAL A 660 9.76 0.50 -37.65
CA VAL A 660 10.57 0.68 -36.45
C VAL A 660 11.92 1.23 -36.88
N LYS A 661 12.17 2.50 -36.58
CA LYS A 661 13.46 3.15 -36.81
C LYS A 661 14.50 2.61 -35.85
N CYS A 662 15.67 2.31 -36.38
CA CYS A 662 16.76 1.68 -35.65
C CYS A 662 17.98 2.59 -35.56
N GLY A 663 18.78 2.40 -34.52
CA GLY A 663 20.01 3.15 -34.29
C GLY A 663 20.18 3.54 -32.83
N ASN A 664 21.43 3.47 -32.35
CA ASN A 664 21.76 3.66 -30.93
C ASN A 664 21.59 5.12 -30.44
N ASN A 665 21.43 6.09 -31.35
CA ASN A 665 21.32 7.53 -31.03
C ASN A 665 20.03 8.19 -31.55
N ALA A 666 19.26 7.53 -32.42
CA ALA A 666 18.10 8.14 -33.08
C ALA A 666 16.92 7.18 -33.34
N GLY A 667 17.05 5.89 -32.99
CA GLY A 667 16.01 4.88 -33.19
C GLY A 667 15.49 4.30 -31.88
N VAL A 668 14.67 3.27 -32.00
CA VAL A 668 14.16 2.49 -30.87
C VAL A 668 15.31 1.71 -30.23
N VAL A 669 15.47 1.88 -28.92
CA VAL A 669 16.51 1.22 -28.13
C VAL A 669 15.91 0.50 -26.93
N ASP A 670 16.60 -0.53 -26.45
CA ASP A 670 16.28 -1.13 -25.16
C ASP A 670 16.61 -0.15 -24.01
N LEU A 671 16.27 -0.53 -22.76
CA LEU A 671 16.62 0.24 -21.57
C LEU A 671 18.13 0.49 -21.39
N HIS A 672 18.99 -0.10 -22.24
CA HIS A 672 20.44 0.01 -22.20
C HIS A 672 21.01 0.90 -23.32
N GLY A 673 20.16 1.45 -24.19
CA GLY A 673 20.54 2.26 -25.34
C GLY A 673 21.02 1.44 -26.54
N VAL A 674 20.72 0.13 -26.56
CA VAL A 674 21.08 -0.75 -27.68
C VAL A 674 19.87 -0.89 -28.61
N GLY A 675 20.03 -0.41 -29.84
CA GLY A 675 19.00 -0.48 -30.86
C GLY A 675 19.04 -1.76 -31.68
N CYS A 676 18.05 -1.90 -32.56
CA CYS A 676 18.12 -2.83 -33.69
C CYS A 676 19.22 -2.41 -34.68
N LYS A 677 19.76 -3.36 -35.46
CA LYS A 677 20.86 -3.10 -36.41
C LYS A 677 20.43 -2.31 -37.65
N GLN A 678 19.19 -2.48 -38.09
CA GLN A 678 18.64 -1.88 -39.31
C GLN A 678 17.15 -1.65 -39.10
N ASP A 679 16.61 -0.60 -39.73
CA ASP A 679 15.17 -0.29 -39.69
C ASP A 679 14.35 -1.54 -39.98
N LEU A 680 13.37 -1.81 -39.11
CA LEU A 680 12.51 -2.97 -39.26
C LEU A 680 11.19 -2.55 -39.91
N ARG A 681 10.75 -3.33 -40.88
CA ARG A 681 9.52 -3.11 -41.64
C ARG A 681 8.66 -4.36 -41.61
N ILE A 682 7.43 -4.23 -41.10
CA ILE A 682 6.43 -5.31 -41.11
C ILE A 682 5.33 -4.87 -42.06
N ASN A 683 5.27 -5.46 -43.24
CA ASN A 683 4.20 -5.21 -44.21
C ASN A 683 2.95 -6.02 -43.82
N PHE A 684 1.78 -5.47 -44.09
CA PHE A 684 0.50 -6.17 -44.00
C PHE A 684 -0.49 -5.53 -44.98
N ARG A 685 -1.58 -6.22 -45.30
CA ARG A 685 -2.60 -5.73 -46.23
C ARG A 685 -3.96 -5.70 -45.57
N THR A 686 -4.75 -4.66 -45.82
CA THR A 686 -6.18 -4.68 -45.47
C THR A 686 -6.97 -5.40 -46.56
N ASN A 687 -7.91 -6.25 -46.18
CA ASN A 687 -8.77 -6.92 -47.16
C ASN A 687 -9.73 -5.93 -47.87
N GLY A 688 -10.26 -6.35 -49.01
CA GLY A 688 -11.12 -5.53 -49.86
C GLY A 688 -12.55 -5.32 -49.40
N GLY A 689 -12.85 -5.61 -48.13
CA GLY A 689 -14.18 -5.38 -47.57
C GLY A 689 -15.31 -5.95 -48.42
N SER A 690 -15.32 -7.27 -48.70
CA SER A 690 -16.53 -7.91 -49.22
C SER A 690 -17.47 -8.18 -48.05
N GLY A 691 -18.48 -7.31 -47.95
CA GLY A 691 -19.51 -7.32 -46.94
C GLY A 691 -19.11 -6.47 -45.75
N ALA A 692 -19.80 -5.34 -45.55
CA ALA A 692 -20.21 -5.04 -44.17
C ALA A 692 -20.72 -6.37 -43.62
N ASP A 693 -20.11 -6.86 -42.54
CA ASP A 693 -20.72 -7.93 -41.80
C ASP A 693 -22.18 -7.50 -41.62
N LYS A 694 -23.11 -8.33 -42.09
CA LYS A 694 -24.55 -8.13 -41.95
C LYS A 694 -25.14 -9.27 -41.14
N GLN A 695 -24.32 -10.26 -40.75
CA GLN A 695 -24.80 -11.34 -39.92
C GLN A 695 -24.95 -10.77 -38.51
N PRO A 696 -26.15 -10.84 -37.92
CA PRO A 696 -26.31 -10.45 -36.53
C PRO A 696 -25.79 -11.56 -35.62
N PRO A 697 -25.26 -11.21 -34.43
CA PRO A 697 -24.83 -12.20 -33.47
C PRO A 697 -26.01 -13.07 -33.03
N ARG A 698 -25.76 -14.38 -32.91
CA ARG A 698 -26.73 -15.40 -32.51
C ARG A 698 -26.11 -16.36 -31.51
N VAL A 699 -26.89 -16.73 -30.50
CA VAL A 699 -26.52 -17.76 -29.51
C VAL A 699 -26.47 -19.13 -30.18
N ILE A 700 -25.33 -19.80 -30.08
CA ILE A 700 -25.07 -21.17 -30.55
C ILE A 700 -25.39 -22.19 -29.47
N SER A 701 -24.95 -21.93 -28.23
CA SER A 701 -25.18 -22.85 -27.11
C SER A 701 -25.13 -22.16 -25.76
N THR A 702 -25.80 -22.74 -24.77
CA THR A 702 -25.79 -22.27 -23.39
C THR A 702 -25.34 -23.38 -22.44
N VAL A 703 -24.66 -22.99 -21.36
CA VAL A 703 -24.39 -23.82 -20.19
C VAL A 703 -24.86 -23.04 -18.96
N PRO A 704 -25.84 -23.52 -18.19
CA PRO A 704 -26.61 -24.74 -18.41
C PRO A 704 -27.43 -24.68 -19.72
N LYS A 705 -27.67 -25.85 -20.32
CA LYS A 705 -28.58 -25.97 -21.48
C LYS A 705 -29.98 -25.52 -21.07
N ASP A 706 -30.70 -24.88 -21.99
CA ASP A 706 -32.09 -24.48 -21.77
C ASP A 706 -32.96 -25.66 -21.27
N GLY A 707 -33.77 -25.41 -20.26
CA GLY A 707 -34.62 -26.40 -19.58
C GLY A 707 -33.92 -27.34 -18.59
N SER A 708 -32.60 -27.23 -18.40
CA SER A 708 -31.86 -28.14 -17.51
C SER A 708 -32.33 -28.08 -16.05
N ARG A 709 -32.28 -29.22 -15.35
CA ARG A 709 -32.63 -29.36 -13.92
C ARG A 709 -31.40 -29.82 -13.13
N GLY A 710 -31.37 -29.54 -11.83
CA GLY A 710 -30.27 -29.99 -10.96
C GLY A 710 -29.00 -29.15 -11.08
N VAL A 711 -29.09 -27.94 -11.65
CA VAL A 711 -27.93 -27.08 -11.91
C VAL A 711 -27.22 -26.68 -10.61
N ALA A 712 -25.89 -26.71 -10.64
CA ALA A 712 -25.04 -26.31 -9.53
C ALA A 712 -25.22 -24.82 -9.19
N ARG A 713 -25.30 -24.52 -7.90
CA ARG A 713 -25.65 -23.18 -7.40
C ARG A 713 -24.56 -22.14 -7.61
N ALA A 714 -23.29 -22.54 -7.63
CA ALA A 714 -22.14 -21.66 -7.82
C ALA A 714 -21.51 -21.78 -9.23
N GLY A 715 -22.28 -22.24 -10.23
CA GLY A 715 -21.77 -22.44 -11.59
C GLY A 715 -21.72 -21.14 -12.40
N THR A 716 -20.68 -20.97 -13.21
CA THR A 716 -20.64 -19.96 -14.27
C THR A 716 -21.65 -20.32 -15.35
N ILE A 717 -22.53 -19.38 -15.70
CA ILE A 717 -23.41 -19.50 -16.85
C ILE A 717 -22.63 -19.06 -18.08
N LYS A 718 -22.59 -19.87 -19.14
CA LYS A 718 -21.87 -19.56 -20.38
C LYS A 718 -22.84 -19.47 -21.54
N VAL A 719 -22.66 -18.47 -22.40
CA VAL A 719 -23.40 -18.30 -23.65
C VAL A 719 -22.40 -18.17 -24.79
N VAL A 720 -22.41 -19.12 -25.72
CA VAL A 720 -21.52 -19.14 -26.90
C VAL A 720 -22.24 -18.51 -28.07
N PHE A 721 -21.58 -17.60 -28.78
CA PHE A 721 -22.11 -16.92 -29.97
C PHE A 721 -21.47 -17.44 -31.27
N ASN A 722 -22.15 -17.24 -32.40
CA ASN A 722 -21.63 -17.59 -33.73
C ASN A 722 -20.41 -16.72 -34.11
N GLU A 723 -20.31 -15.51 -33.54
CA GLU A 723 -19.31 -14.51 -33.86
C GLU A 723 -18.86 -13.70 -32.62
N VAL A 724 -17.89 -12.81 -32.82
CA VAL A 724 -17.28 -11.99 -31.76
C VAL A 724 -18.17 -10.78 -31.47
N LEU A 725 -18.50 -10.56 -30.20
CA LEU A 725 -19.30 -9.42 -29.76
C LEU A 725 -18.47 -8.14 -29.60
N ARG A 726 -19.12 -6.98 -29.76
CA ARG A 726 -18.56 -5.69 -29.33
C ARG A 726 -18.36 -5.71 -27.81
N THR A 727 -17.17 -5.33 -27.39
CA THR A 727 -16.77 -5.31 -25.97
C THR A 727 -16.51 -3.87 -25.48
N PRO A 728 -16.87 -3.54 -24.22
CA PRO A 728 -17.53 -4.40 -23.23
C PRO A 728 -19.03 -4.63 -23.54
N VAL A 729 -19.54 -5.82 -23.21
CA VAL A 729 -20.99 -6.10 -23.25
C VAL A 729 -21.65 -5.35 -22.10
N ARG A 730 -22.71 -4.59 -22.37
CA ARG A 730 -23.35 -3.75 -21.36
C ARG A 730 -24.17 -4.61 -20.40
N LEU A 731 -24.05 -4.33 -19.10
CA LEU A 731 -24.84 -5.01 -18.06
C LEU A 731 -26.36 -4.89 -18.26
N ALA A 732 -26.83 -3.75 -18.80
CA ALA A 732 -28.24 -3.54 -19.09
C ALA A 732 -28.80 -4.47 -20.19
N ASP A 733 -27.93 -5.10 -20.99
CA ASP A 733 -28.32 -6.00 -22.08
C ASP A 733 -28.40 -7.48 -21.64
N VAL A 734 -28.08 -7.79 -20.38
CA VAL A 734 -28.08 -9.15 -19.83
C VAL A 734 -28.84 -9.17 -18.51
N GLN A 735 -29.94 -9.93 -18.43
CA GLN A 735 -30.75 -10.08 -17.23
C GLN A 735 -30.73 -11.54 -16.77
N LEU A 736 -30.45 -11.78 -15.49
CA LEU A 736 -30.67 -13.06 -14.82
C LEU A 736 -31.74 -12.85 -13.74
N PHE A 737 -32.82 -13.62 -13.78
CA PHE A 737 -33.90 -13.48 -12.80
C PHE A 737 -34.58 -14.82 -12.51
N TRP A 738 -35.33 -14.90 -11.42
CA TRP A 738 -36.28 -15.99 -11.21
C TRP A 738 -37.68 -15.44 -10.97
N GLU A 739 -38.67 -16.26 -11.30
CA GLU A 739 -40.07 -15.86 -11.34
C GLU A 739 -40.77 -16.21 -10.03
N VAL A 740 -41.40 -15.22 -9.38
CA VAL A 740 -42.32 -15.41 -8.26
C VAL A 740 -43.74 -15.33 -8.83
N SER A 741 -44.67 -16.14 -8.32
CA SER A 741 -46.09 -16.07 -8.64
C SER A 741 -46.59 -14.61 -8.71
N ASN A 742 -47.37 -14.30 -9.76
CA ASN A 742 -47.89 -12.97 -10.15
C ASN A 742 -46.94 -12.05 -10.96
N ASN A 743 -46.15 -12.59 -11.89
CA ASN A 743 -45.28 -11.82 -12.81
C ASN A 743 -44.20 -10.95 -12.13
N ASN A 744 -43.98 -11.07 -10.81
CA ASN A 744 -42.91 -10.36 -10.12
C ASN A 744 -41.57 -11.07 -10.37
N LYS A 745 -40.64 -10.35 -11.00
CA LYS A 745 -39.29 -10.83 -11.33
C LYS A 745 -38.31 -10.33 -10.28
N ILE A 746 -37.47 -11.22 -9.75
CA ILE A 746 -36.33 -10.82 -8.92
C ILE A 746 -35.10 -10.85 -9.80
N GLU A 747 -34.61 -9.67 -10.20
CA GLU A 747 -33.34 -9.54 -10.90
C GLU A 747 -32.18 -9.85 -9.95
N ILE A 748 -31.35 -10.82 -10.33
CA ILE A 748 -30.07 -11.12 -9.70
C ILE A 748 -29.00 -10.55 -10.63
N PHE A 749 -28.43 -9.40 -10.27
CA PHE A 749 -27.35 -8.81 -11.06
C PHE A 749 -26.16 -9.81 -11.14
N GLY A 750 -25.57 -9.95 -12.33
CA GLY A 750 -24.32 -10.69 -12.52
C GLY A 750 -23.12 -9.82 -12.13
N LYS A 751 -22.12 -10.39 -11.44
CA LYS A 751 -20.95 -9.68 -10.91
C LYS A 751 -19.93 -9.31 -11.99
N ALA A 752 -19.93 -10.04 -13.09
CA ALA A 752 -18.99 -9.88 -14.20
C ALA A 752 -19.65 -10.38 -15.49
N LEU A 753 -19.54 -9.57 -16.54
CA LEU A 753 -19.70 -10.00 -17.92
C LEU A 753 -18.31 -10.00 -18.53
N GLU A 754 -17.72 -11.19 -18.65
CA GLU A 754 -16.47 -11.36 -19.40
C GLU A 754 -16.81 -12.04 -20.71
N PHE A 755 -16.40 -11.42 -21.82
CA PHE A 755 -16.52 -12.02 -23.15
C PHE A 755 -15.14 -12.45 -23.61
N ASP A 756 -14.94 -13.76 -23.70
CA ASP A 756 -13.73 -14.33 -24.28
C ASP A 756 -13.85 -14.33 -25.81
N LYS A 757 -13.03 -13.47 -26.47
CA LYS A 757 -13.00 -13.33 -27.92
C LYS A 757 -12.54 -14.60 -28.64
N LEU A 758 -11.70 -15.44 -28.02
CA LEU A 758 -11.21 -16.69 -28.62
C LEU A 758 -12.31 -17.75 -28.66
N SER A 759 -12.99 -17.96 -27.53
CA SER A 759 -14.06 -18.96 -27.43
C SER A 759 -15.45 -18.42 -27.79
N LYS A 760 -15.57 -17.14 -28.15
CA LYS A 760 -16.85 -16.44 -28.43
C LYS A 760 -17.88 -16.62 -27.31
N THR A 761 -17.39 -16.70 -26.08
CA THR A 761 -18.19 -17.09 -24.92
C THR A 761 -18.38 -15.91 -23.99
N LEU A 762 -19.63 -15.57 -23.71
CA LEU A 762 -20.03 -14.68 -22.64
C LEU A 762 -20.18 -15.48 -21.35
N GLU A 763 -19.37 -15.17 -20.35
CA GLU A 763 -19.49 -15.73 -19.01
C GLU A 763 -20.30 -14.80 -18.10
N ILE A 764 -21.38 -15.33 -17.54
CA ILE A 764 -22.24 -14.67 -16.56
C ILE A 764 -22.00 -15.36 -15.21
N ARG A 765 -21.45 -14.60 -14.26
CA ARG A 765 -21.16 -15.09 -12.91
C ARG A 765 -22.15 -14.48 -11.91
N PRO A 766 -23.03 -15.29 -11.28
CA PRO A 766 -23.91 -14.81 -10.21
C PRO A 766 -23.09 -14.19 -9.07
N ILE A 767 -23.57 -13.08 -8.50
CA ILE A 767 -22.91 -12.41 -7.35
C ILE A 767 -22.90 -13.34 -6.11
N GLU A 768 -23.93 -14.18 -5.97
CA GLU A 768 -24.05 -15.21 -4.95
C GLU A 768 -24.46 -16.56 -5.56
N PRO A 769 -24.21 -17.70 -4.89
CA PRO A 769 -24.76 -18.98 -5.31
C PRO A 769 -26.28 -18.90 -5.45
N LEU A 770 -26.79 -19.38 -6.58
CA LEU A 770 -28.22 -19.40 -6.90
C LEU A 770 -29.04 -20.15 -5.85
N ASP A 771 -30.27 -19.71 -5.62
CA ASP A 771 -31.18 -20.28 -4.63
C ASP A 771 -31.59 -21.69 -4.98
N VAL A 772 -31.87 -22.51 -3.96
CA VAL A 772 -32.13 -23.94 -4.07
C VAL A 772 -33.50 -24.20 -4.73
N GLY A 773 -33.55 -25.10 -5.71
CA GLY A 773 -34.78 -25.59 -6.34
C GLY A 773 -35.59 -24.58 -7.16
N LYS A 774 -35.02 -23.40 -7.47
CA LYS A 774 -35.67 -22.29 -8.19
C LYS A 774 -35.49 -22.38 -9.70
N ASN A 775 -36.47 -21.86 -10.43
CA ASN A 775 -36.43 -21.70 -11.88
C ASN A 775 -35.83 -20.33 -12.23
N TYR A 776 -34.63 -20.34 -12.78
CA TYR A 776 -33.94 -19.14 -13.27
C TYR A 776 -34.15 -18.97 -14.75
N ARG A 777 -34.26 -17.72 -15.19
CA ARG A 777 -34.32 -17.29 -16.59
C ARG A 777 -33.19 -16.30 -16.86
N VAL A 778 -32.48 -16.52 -17.95
CA VAL A 778 -31.50 -15.59 -18.50
C VAL A 778 -32.10 -14.97 -19.76
N LYS A 779 -32.06 -13.64 -19.84
CA LYS A 779 -32.52 -12.86 -20.99
C LYS A 779 -31.39 -12.01 -21.53
N LEU A 780 -31.14 -12.16 -22.82
CA LEU A 780 -30.18 -11.37 -23.59
C LEU A 780 -30.98 -10.42 -24.49
N SER A 781 -30.64 -9.14 -24.42
CA SER A 781 -31.27 -8.09 -25.20
C SER A 781 -30.87 -8.17 -26.67
N LYS A 782 -31.80 -7.85 -27.56
CA LYS A 782 -31.53 -7.69 -29.00
C LYS A 782 -30.47 -6.60 -29.29
N ALA A 783 -30.19 -5.72 -28.33
CA ALA A 783 -29.22 -4.63 -28.48
C ALA A 783 -27.75 -5.07 -28.35
N ILE A 784 -27.48 -6.32 -27.98
CA ILE A 784 -26.13 -6.90 -28.08
C ILE A 784 -25.74 -6.90 -29.56
N ALA A 785 -24.55 -6.39 -29.86
CA ALA A 785 -24.06 -6.23 -31.22
C ALA A 785 -22.67 -6.81 -31.40
N ASP A 786 -22.33 -7.19 -32.62
CA ASP A 786 -20.99 -7.56 -33.04
C ASP A 786 -20.07 -6.33 -33.17
N GLU A 787 -18.79 -6.55 -33.48
CA GLU A 787 -17.83 -5.47 -33.71
C GLU A 787 -18.14 -4.64 -34.97
N ALA A 788 -18.99 -5.13 -35.88
CA ALA A 788 -19.44 -4.41 -37.08
C ALA A 788 -20.69 -3.56 -36.86
N GLY A 789 -21.36 -3.68 -35.71
CA GLY A 789 -22.56 -2.94 -35.33
C GLY A 789 -23.88 -3.65 -35.62
N ASN A 790 -23.88 -4.90 -36.11
CA ASN A 790 -25.09 -5.69 -36.28
C ASN A 790 -25.61 -6.12 -34.91
N SER A 791 -26.84 -5.75 -34.61
CA SER A 791 -27.50 -6.13 -33.37
C SER A 791 -28.16 -7.50 -33.51
N MET A 792 -28.26 -8.28 -32.41
CA MET A 792 -28.99 -9.54 -32.38
C MET A 792 -30.40 -9.36 -32.99
N GLY A 793 -30.86 -10.31 -33.82
CA GLY A 793 -32.15 -10.20 -34.50
C GLY A 793 -33.37 -10.20 -33.55
N SER A 794 -33.23 -10.81 -32.36
CA SER A 794 -34.28 -10.88 -31.34
C SER A 794 -33.69 -11.06 -29.94
N ASN A 795 -34.50 -10.83 -28.91
CA ASN A 795 -34.12 -11.16 -27.53
C ASN A 795 -33.98 -12.68 -27.42
N TYR A 796 -32.91 -13.15 -26.77
CA TYR A 796 -32.72 -14.58 -26.50
C TYR A 796 -33.05 -14.87 -25.04
N ASN A 797 -33.84 -15.91 -24.78
CA ASN A 797 -34.22 -16.31 -23.42
C ASN A 797 -33.99 -17.80 -23.26
N PHE A 798 -33.40 -18.20 -22.14
CA PHE A 798 -33.36 -19.60 -21.73
C PHE A 798 -33.57 -19.69 -20.23
N PHE A 799 -33.96 -20.86 -19.74
CA PHE A 799 -34.20 -21.11 -18.33
C PHE A 799 -33.53 -22.39 -17.85
N PHE A 800 -33.33 -22.49 -16.55
CA PHE A 800 -32.83 -23.69 -15.89
C PHE A 800 -33.29 -23.74 -14.44
N ARG A 801 -33.26 -24.93 -13.83
CA ARG A 801 -33.64 -25.15 -12.44
C ARG A 801 -32.45 -25.60 -11.61
N THR A 802 -32.16 -24.90 -10.53
CA THR A 802 -31.10 -25.27 -9.59
C THR A 802 -31.44 -26.57 -8.85
N LYS A 803 -30.40 -27.25 -8.34
CA LYS A 803 -30.56 -28.43 -7.49
C LYS A 803 -31.50 -28.13 -6.33
N GLY A 804 -32.53 -28.96 -6.17
CA GLY A 804 -33.48 -28.87 -5.04
C GLY A 804 -32.79 -29.18 -3.71
N PRO A 805 -33.47 -28.91 -2.57
CA PRO A 805 -32.95 -29.35 -1.29
C PRO A 805 -32.86 -30.88 -1.31
N ALA A 806 -31.89 -31.45 -0.58
CA ALA A 806 -31.79 -32.89 -0.45
C ALA A 806 -33.15 -33.44 0.04
N PRO A 807 -33.65 -34.57 -0.51
CA PRO A 807 -34.82 -35.25 0.04
C PRO A 807 -34.63 -35.40 1.56
N GLY A 808 -35.59 -34.91 2.35
CA GLY A 808 -35.54 -34.97 3.81
C GLY A 808 -35.14 -33.69 4.56
N SER A 809 -34.81 -32.54 3.94
CA SER A 809 -34.45 -31.29 4.66
C SER A 809 -35.64 -30.57 5.34
N LEU A 810 -35.44 -29.92 6.50
CA LEU A 810 -36.50 -29.15 7.21
C LEU A 810 -37.16 -28.09 6.30
N LYS A 811 -38.49 -28.00 6.33
CA LYS A 811 -39.28 -26.99 5.59
C LYS A 811 -39.59 -25.82 6.52
N GLY A 812 -39.25 -24.60 6.12
CA GLY A 812 -39.47 -23.40 6.94
C GLY A 812 -40.18 -22.26 6.21
N GLU A 813 -40.88 -21.44 6.97
CA GLU A 813 -41.54 -20.21 6.52
C GLU A 813 -41.17 -19.04 7.45
N ILE A 814 -40.88 -17.87 6.86
CA ILE A 814 -40.68 -16.61 7.59
C ILE A 814 -41.80 -15.65 7.19
N THR A 815 -42.52 -15.13 8.17
CA THR A 815 -43.58 -14.13 7.96
C THR A 815 -43.17 -12.81 8.57
N VAL A 816 -42.99 -11.77 7.74
CA VAL A 816 -42.79 -10.39 8.22
C VAL A 816 -44.15 -9.76 8.49
N LEU A 817 -44.33 -9.22 9.69
CA LEU A 817 -45.60 -8.75 10.25
C LEU A 817 -45.89 -7.27 9.94
N ASN A 818 -44.96 -6.55 9.29
CA ASN A 818 -45.18 -5.17 8.86
C ASN A 818 -46.20 -5.08 7.70
N PRO A 819 -47.07 -4.06 7.68
CA PRO A 819 -48.26 -4.04 6.79
C PRO A 819 -47.98 -3.66 5.32
N GLY A 820 -46.83 -3.07 4.99
CA GLY A 820 -46.53 -2.58 3.63
C GLY A 820 -45.81 -3.60 2.75
N LYS A 821 -46.28 -3.80 1.50
CA LYS A 821 -45.56 -4.56 0.46
C LYS A 821 -45.40 -3.76 -0.84
N VAL A 822 -44.24 -3.87 -1.48
CA VAL A 822 -43.98 -3.38 -2.86
C VAL A 822 -43.32 -4.53 -3.63
N ASP A 823 -43.82 -4.81 -4.83
CA ASP A 823 -43.37 -5.94 -5.67
C ASP A 823 -43.38 -7.29 -4.94
N GLY A 824 -44.32 -7.48 -4.01
CA GLY A 824 -44.49 -8.71 -3.23
C GLY A 824 -43.56 -8.84 -2.02
N PHE A 825 -42.62 -7.91 -1.81
CA PHE A 825 -41.73 -7.89 -0.64
C PHE A 825 -42.22 -6.94 0.44
N PRO A 826 -42.05 -7.28 1.73
CA PRO A 826 -42.23 -6.33 2.83
C PRO A 826 -41.37 -5.09 2.64
N VAL A 827 -41.91 -3.91 2.94
CA VAL A 827 -41.22 -2.63 2.83
C VAL A 827 -41.25 -1.88 4.15
N VAL A 828 -40.12 -1.30 4.54
CA VAL A 828 -39.96 -0.48 5.75
C VAL A 828 -39.19 0.81 5.45
N THR A 829 -39.23 1.78 6.35
CA THR A 829 -38.36 2.97 6.32
C THR A 829 -37.19 2.83 7.30
N VAL A 830 -36.08 3.55 7.07
CA VAL A 830 -34.96 3.56 8.02
C VAL A 830 -35.42 4.13 9.36
N GLY A 831 -35.18 3.40 10.45
CA GLY A 831 -35.67 3.71 11.80
C GLY A 831 -37.05 3.13 12.15
N GLU A 832 -37.69 2.40 11.24
CA GLU A 832 -38.96 1.68 11.52
C GLU A 832 -38.69 0.25 12.02
N ASP A 833 -39.48 -0.23 12.98
CA ASP A 833 -39.37 -1.61 13.48
C ASP A 833 -39.74 -2.65 12.42
N ILE A 834 -38.83 -3.56 12.11
CA ILE A 834 -39.07 -4.78 11.34
C ILE A 834 -39.45 -5.90 12.30
N ARG A 835 -40.67 -6.44 12.16
CA ARG A 835 -41.18 -7.54 12.98
C ARG A 835 -41.35 -8.78 12.13
N TRP A 836 -40.81 -9.92 12.55
CA TRP A 836 -41.04 -11.19 11.84
C TRP A 836 -41.22 -12.36 12.78
N ARG A 837 -41.84 -13.42 12.26
CA ARG A 837 -41.96 -14.73 12.88
C ARG A 837 -41.48 -15.81 11.92
N GLY A 838 -41.07 -16.96 12.45
CA GLY A 838 -40.76 -18.11 11.61
C GLY A 838 -41.10 -19.44 12.24
N THR A 839 -41.43 -20.39 11.37
CA THR A 839 -41.77 -21.78 11.72
C THR A 839 -40.95 -22.72 10.85
N MET A 840 -40.50 -23.84 11.42
CA MET A 840 -39.86 -24.93 10.69
C MET A 840 -40.50 -26.26 11.05
N ARG A 841 -40.64 -27.16 10.07
CA ARG A 841 -41.26 -28.48 10.23
C ARG A 841 -40.40 -29.58 9.61
N VAL A 842 -40.40 -30.75 10.25
CA VAL A 842 -39.77 -31.97 9.74
C VAL A 842 -40.57 -32.48 8.53
N PRO A 843 -39.92 -32.85 7.42
CA PRO A 843 -40.60 -33.44 6.27
C PRO A 843 -41.30 -34.74 6.65
N ASP A 844 -42.39 -35.04 5.95
CA ASP A 844 -43.20 -36.27 6.05
C ASP A 844 -43.97 -36.45 7.37
N THR A 845 -43.41 -36.07 8.52
CA THR A 845 -44.11 -36.11 9.83
C THR A 845 -44.86 -34.82 10.17
N ASN A 846 -44.52 -33.71 9.51
CA ASN A 846 -45.03 -32.36 9.79
C ASN A 846 -44.79 -31.87 11.25
N GLU A 847 -43.91 -32.56 11.99
CA GLU A 847 -43.51 -32.23 13.36
C GLU A 847 -42.88 -30.84 13.39
N GLU A 848 -43.30 -29.99 14.33
CA GLU A 848 -42.76 -28.64 14.46
C GLU A 848 -41.41 -28.64 15.17
N VAL A 849 -40.42 -27.98 14.56
CA VAL A 849 -39.09 -27.81 15.13
C VAL A 849 -39.17 -26.88 16.35
N PRO A 850 -38.62 -27.25 17.52
CA PRO A 850 -38.67 -26.42 18.72
C PRO A 850 -37.89 -25.11 18.53
N ALA A 851 -38.32 -24.05 19.24
CA ALA A 851 -37.69 -22.73 19.13
C ALA A 851 -36.19 -22.75 19.46
N SER A 852 -35.77 -23.60 20.41
CA SER A 852 -34.38 -23.84 20.80
C SER A 852 -33.48 -24.30 19.66
N ALA A 853 -34.04 -24.91 18.62
CA ALA A 853 -33.30 -25.35 17.43
C ALA A 853 -33.31 -24.32 16.29
N ILE A 854 -34.05 -23.22 16.42
CA ILE A 854 -34.18 -22.17 15.40
C ILE A 854 -33.16 -21.06 15.65
N ARG A 855 -32.49 -20.64 14.57
CA ARG A 855 -31.58 -19.50 14.54
C ARG A 855 -31.98 -18.54 13.42
N PHE A 856 -32.19 -17.27 13.76
CA PHE A 856 -32.31 -16.18 12.81
C PHE A 856 -30.98 -15.44 12.64
N GLN A 857 -30.69 -15.02 11.42
CA GLN A 857 -29.61 -14.11 11.08
C GLN A 857 -30.19 -12.96 10.25
N PHE A 858 -29.91 -11.73 10.65
CA PHE A 858 -30.28 -10.52 9.91
C PHE A 858 -29.05 -9.98 9.20
N GLU A 859 -29.14 -9.85 7.89
CA GLU A 859 -28.08 -9.34 7.03
C GLU A 859 -28.54 -8.05 6.34
N ILE A 860 -27.60 -7.12 6.16
CA ILE A 860 -27.75 -5.99 5.25
C ILE A 860 -26.94 -6.30 4.00
N LEU A 861 -27.57 -6.32 2.82
CA LEU A 861 -26.85 -6.27 1.55
C LEU A 861 -26.91 -4.85 1.03
N HIS A 862 -25.75 -4.24 0.76
CA HIS A 862 -25.68 -2.93 0.11
C HIS A 862 -24.66 -2.91 -1.02
N CYS A 863 -24.85 -2.00 -1.97
CA CYS A 863 -24.02 -1.75 -3.14
C CYS A 863 -23.75 -0.24 -3.30
N ASN A 864 -22.66 0.12 -3.98
CA ASN A 864 -22.46 1.49 -4.44
C ASN A 864 -23.48 1.84 -5.55
N PHE A 865 -23.88 3.11 -5.72
CA PHE A 865 -24.77 3.49 -6.83
C PHE A 865 -24.17 3.06 -8.18
N GLY A 866 -24.90 2.20 -8.91
CA GLY A 866 -24.44 1.58 -10.15
C GLY A 866 -24.11 0.09 -10.03
N GLY A 867 -24.28 -0.52 -8.86
CA GLY A 867 -24.25 -1.98 -8.67
C GLY A 867 -22.85 -2.59 -8.50
N SER A 868 -21.81 -1.75 -8.34
CA SER A 868 -20.46 -2.21 -8.04
C SER A 868 -20.22 -2.27 -6.52
N GLY A 869 -19.23 -3.07 -6.08
CA GLY A 869 -18.81 -3.11 -4.67
C GLY A 869 -19.84 -3.72 -3.69
N CYS A 870 -20.83 -4.46 -4.18
CA CYS A 870 -21.86 -5.07 -3.34
C CYS A 870 -21.26 -6.04 -2.30
N HIS A 871 -21.64 -5.88 -1.03
CA HIS A 871 -21.23 -6.78 0.03
C HIS A 871 -22.26 -6.83 1.16
N LYS A 872 -22.16 -7.87 2.00
CA LYS A 872 -23.07 -8.15 3.11
C LYS A 872 -22.44 -7.83 4.44
N HIS A 873 -23.26 -7.31 5.34
CA HIS A 873 -22.95 -7.20 6.76
C HIS A 873 -23.92 -8.06 7.53
N ILE A 874 -23.40 -9.02 8.31
CA ILE A 874 -24.21 -9.68 9.33
C ILE A 874 -24.34 -8.69 10.48
N THR A 875 -25.54 -8.20 10.76
CA THR A 875 -25.71 -7.24 11.85
C THR A 875 -26.13 -7.90 13.14
N ARG A 876 -27.03 -8.88 13.09
CA ARG A 876 -27.58 -9.53 14.28
C ARG A 876 -27.91 -11.00 14.06
N ARG A 877 -27.77 -11.78 15.13
CA ARG A 877 -28.22 -13.17 15.22
C ARG A 877 -29.15 -13.33 16.41
N PHE A 878 -30.13 -14.19 16.26
CA PHE A 878 -31.09 -14.51 17.30
C PHE A 878 -31.25 -16.02 17.37
N GLU A 879 -31.13 -16.61 18.55
CA GLU A 879 -31.23 -18.05 18.75
C GLU A 879 -32.33 -18.36 19.75
N GLY A 880 -32.99 -19.51 19.61
CA GLY A 880 -33.98 -19.94 20.59
C GLY A 880 -35.34 -19.24 20.53
N ILE A 881 -35.55 -18.35 19.56
CA ILE A 881 -36.77 -17.52 19.46
C ILE A 881 -37.50 -17.72 18.14
N ARG A 882 -38.83 -17.52 18.16
CA ARG A 882 -39.71 -17.65 16.98
C ARG A 882 -40.15 -16.34 16.38
N ALA A 883 -39.95 -15.24 17.10
CA ALA A 883 -40.39 -13.91 16.73
C ALA A 883 -39.29 -12.90 17.09
N VAL A 884 -39.06 -11.92 16.23
CA VAL A 884 -38.05 -10.88 16.42
C VAL A 884 -38.64 -9.53 16.02
N THR A 885 -38.27 -8.50 16.78
CA THR A 885 -38.47 -7.09 16.42
C THR A 885 -37.10 -6.42 16.35
N LEU A 886 -36.82 -5.70 15.28
CA LEU A 886 -35.57 -4.98 15.07
C LEU A 886 -35.81 -3.66 14.34
N GLU A 887 -35.36 -2.54 14.91
CA GLU A 887 -35.34 -1.25 14.21
C GLU A 887 -34.48 -1.32 12.94
N ALA A 888 -35.03 -0.90 11.80
CA ALA A 888 -34.38 -0.92 10.49
C ALA A 888 -33.13 -0.02 10.49
N PRO A 889 -31.91 -0.59 10.46
CA PRO A 889 -30.68 0.20 10.58
C PRO A 889 -30.36 0.94 9.27
N ASP A 890 -29.76 2.13 9.38
CA ASP A 890 -29.26 2.87 8.22
C ASP A 890 -27.92 2.31 7.73
N HIS A 891 -27.75 2.14 6.41
CA HIS A 891 -26.50 1.66 5.82
C HIS A 891 -26.39 1.89 4.30
N ALA A 892 -25.64 2.91 3.89
CA ALA A 892 -25.24 3.19 2.49
C ALA A 892 -26.37 3.35 1.46
N ASP A 893 -25.98 3.42 0.19
CA ASP A 893 -26.70 4.09 -0.90
C ASP A 893 -27.81 3.27 -1.56
N SER A 894 -27.68 1.95 -1.52
CA SER A 894 -28.57 1.01 -2.21
C SER A 894 -28.54 -0.32 -1.49
N PHE A 895 -29.46 -0.51 -0.55
CA PHE A 895 -29.47 -1.68 0.32
C PHE A 895 -30.87 -2.27 0.58
N TYR A 896 -30.89 -3.53 0.97
CA TYR A 896 -32.05 -4.23 1.50
C TYR A 896 -31.62 -5.18 2.61
N TYR A 897 -32.59 -5.68 3.37
CA TYR A 897 -32.36 -6.59 4.47
C TYR A 897 -32.71 -8.04 4.08
N GLU A 898 -31.95 -9.00 4.58
CA GLU A 898 -32.29 -10.43 4.53
C GLU A 898 -32.43 -10.99 5.94
N ILE A 899 -33.56 -11.64 6.20
CA ILE A 899 -33.80 -12.47 7.37
C ILE A 899 -33.58 -13.92 6.94
N ILE A 900 -32.60 -14.57 7.54
CA ILE A 900 -32.27 -15.97 7.29
C ILE A 900 -32.67 -16.76 8.52
N MET A 901 -33.54 -17.75 8.37
CA MET A 901 -33.88 -18.70 9.43
C MET A 901 -33.22 -20.04 9.09
N SER A 902 -32.53 -20.63 10.06
CA SER A 902 -31.93 -21.95 9.93
C SER A 902 -32.21 -22.80 11.17
N ALA A 903 -32.28 -24.11 11.00
CA ALA A 903 -32.37 -25.05 12.12
C ALA A 903 -31.65 -26.36 11.79
N SER A 904 -31.25 -27.05 12.85
CA SER A 904 -30.79 -28.44 12.83
C SER A 904 -31.54 -29.21 13.91
N TYR A 905 -32.31 -30.22 13.51
CA TYR A 905 -33.20 -30.96 14.40
C TYR A 905 -33.29 -32.43 13.97
N LYS A 906 -33.07 -33.35 14.90
CA LYS A 906 -33.10 -34.82 14.68
C LYS A 906 -32.27 -35.28 13.47
N GLY A 907 -31.04 -34.76 13.33
CA GLY A 907 -30.13 -35.10 12.23
C GLY A 907 -30.45 -34.44 10.88
N THR A 908 -31.53 -33.65 10.81
CA THR A 908 -31.95 -32.93 9.61
C THR A 908 -31.69 -31.44 9.77
N SER A 909 -31.16 -30.80 8.73
CA SER A 909 -31.00 -29.34 8.69
C SER A 909 -31.83 -28.71 7.58
N GLY A 910 -32.13 -27.42 7.74
CA GLY A 910 -32.80 -26.62 6.71
C GLY A 910 -32.59 -25.13 6.95
N SER A 911 -32.75 -24.34 5.88
CA SER A 911 -32.66 -22.88 5.94
C SER A 911 -33.64 -22.23 4.96
N VAL A 912 -34.29 -21.15 5.38
CA VAL A 912 -35.15 -20.30 4.55
C VAL A 912 -34.73 -18.83 4.68
N LYS A 913 -34.90 -18.05 3.62
CA LYS A 913 -34.58 -16.62 3.59
C LYS A 913 -35.82 -15.79 3.28
N GLN A 914 -35.89 -14.59 3.84
CA GLN A 914 -36.92 -13.59 3.57
C GLN A 914 -36.28 -12.21 3.41
N ARG A 915 -36.51 -11.59 2.25
CA ARG A 915 -36.03 -10.24 1.95
C ARG A 915 -37.01 -9.19 2.46
N VAL A 916 -36.50 -8.06 2.96
CA VAL A 916 -37.25 -6.85 3.33
C VAL A 916 -36.60 -5.66 2.62
N ASN A 917 -37.40 -4.94 1.83
CA ASN A 917 -36.95 -3.78 1.07
C ASN A 917 -37.10 -2.48 1.87
N LEU A 918 -36.35 -1.46 1.46
CA LEU A 918 -36.54 -0.10 1.94
C LEU A 918 -37.48 0.68 1.05
N ARG A 919 -38.30 1.54 1.65
CA ARG A 919 -39.08 2.53 0.91
C ARG A 919 -38.11 3.59 0.39
N THR A 920 -38.06 3.75 -0.93
CA THR A 920 -37.25 4.79 -1.58
C THR A 920 -38.12 5.90 -2.14
N VAL A 921 -37.56 7.10 -2.23
CA VAL A 921 -38.18 8.27 -2.85
C VAL A 921 -37.22 8.88 -3.86
N ASN A 922 -37.72 9.20 -5.04
CA ASN A 922 -36.93 9.88 -6.08
C ASN A 922 -36.64 11.33 -5.68
N VAL A 923 -35.36 11.67 -5.59
CA VAL A 923 -34.86 13.02 -5.34
C VAL A 923 -34.14 13.53 -6.58
N ARG A 924 -34.53 14.70 -7.06
CA ARG A 924 -33.92 15.37 -8.22
C ARG A 924 -32.82 16.31 -7.74
N PHE A 925 -31.64 16.19 -8.31
CA PHE A 925 -30.50 17.07 -8.07
C PHE A 925 -30.32 18.02 -9.26
N GLY A 926 -30.26 19.32 -9.00
CA GLY A 926 -30.13 20.37 -10.00
C GLY A 926 -28.98 21.33 -9.70
N SER A 927 -28.57 22.14 -10.67
CA SER A 927 -27.66 23.26 -10.45
C SER A 927 -28.09 24.51 -11.25
N ASN A 928 -27.78 25.69 -10.73
CA ASN A 928 -27.99 26.97 -11.41
C ASN A 928 -26.71 27.84 -11.32
N PRO A 929 -25.95 28.03 -12.42
CA PRO A 929 -26.24 27.56 -13.79
C PRO A 929 -26.19 26.03 -13.92
N GLY A 930 -26.87 25.49 -14.94
CA GLY A 930 -26.97 24.04 -15.18
C GLY A 930 -25.62 23.39 -15.53
N GLY A 931 -25.46 22.12 -15.11
CA GLY A 931 -24.34 21.26 -15.48
C GLY A 931 -23.25 21.06 -14.42
N ALA A 932 -23.45 21.48 -13.17
CA ALA A 932 -22.46 21.24 -12.10
C ALA A 932 -22.40 19.74 -11.76
N ALA A 933 -21.21 19.25 -11.40
CA ALA A 933 -21.00 17.85 -11.01
C ALA A 933 -21.33 17.68 -9.51
N ILE A 934 -22.57 17.29 -9.20
CA ILE A 934 -23.02 17.06 -7.81
C ILE A 934 -22.68 15.64 -7.41
N SER A 935 -22.01 15.48 -6.27
CA SER A 935 -21.73 14.18 -5.68
C SER A 935 -22.73 13.84 -4.59
N VAL A 936 -23.25 12.62 -4.63
CA VAL A 936 -24.13 12.05 -3.59
C VAL A 936 -23.45 10.78 -3.10
N ASN A 937 -23.13 10.72 -1.80
CA ASN A 937 -22.46 9.62 -1.12
C ASN A 937 -21.16 9.17 -1.84
N GLY A 938 -20.37 10.15 -2.29
CA GLY A 938 -19.10 9.94 -2.98
C GLY A 938 -19.18 9.71 -4.49
N ILE A 939 -20.38 9.65 -5.09
CA ILE A 939 -20.56 9.45 -6.53
C ILE A 939 -21.01 10.74 -7.22
N SER A 940 -20.14 11.27 -8.09
CA SER A 940 -20.37 12.52 -8.83
C SER A 940 -21.12 12.30 -10.14
N ARG A 941 -22.19 13.08 -10.36
CA ARG A 941 -22.96 13.10 -11.61
C ARG A 941 -23.24 14.55 -12.04
N LYS A 942 -23.32 14.77 -13.35
CA LYS A 942 -23.63 16.08 -13.93
C LYS A 942 -25.12 16.41 -13.76
N ALA A 943 -25.43 17.53 -13.12
CA ALA A 943 -26.81 17.98 -12.92
C ALA A 943 -27.47 18.49 -14.22
N PRO A 944 -28.78 18.24 -14.45
CA PRO A 944 -29.71 17.60 -13.51
C PRO A 944 -29.74 16.07 -13.63
N PHE A 945 -29.97 15.38 -12.51
CA PHE A 945 -30.25 13.95 -12.47
C PHE A 945 -31.18 13.60 -11.30
N THR A 946 -31.74 12.39 -11.29
CA THR A 946 -32.62 11.90 -10.22
C THR A 946 -32.05 10.61 -9.64
N LEU A 947 -32.05 10.48 -8.31
CA LEU A 947 -31.68 9.24 -7.60
C LEU A 947 -32.80 8.81 -6.64
N PRO A 948 -33.09 7.51 -6.53
CA PRO A 948 -33.90 7.00 -5.42
C PRO A 948 -33.06 7.01 -4.14
N LEU A 949 -33.55 7.69 -3.09
CA LEU A 949 -32.95 7.65 -1.75
C LEU A 949 -33.88 6.91 -0.79
N ALA A 950 -33.33 6.06 0.09
CA ALA A 950 -34.12 5.40 1.13
C ALA A 950 -34.70 6.44 2.10
N VAL A 951 -35.99 6.37 2.39
CA VAL A 951 -36.63 7.31 3.33
C VAL A 951 -36.02 7.13 4.71
N GLY A 952 -35.58 8.23 5.29
CA GLY A 952 -34.93 8.24 6.60
C GLY A 952 -33.42 8.01 6.57
N SER A 953 -32.82 7.60 5.44
CA SER A 953 -31.36 7.40 5.32
C SER A 953 -30.57 8.71 5.37
N ILE A 954 -29.37 8.68 5.92
CA ILE A 954 -28.43 9.80 5.97
C ILE A 954 -27.57 9.79 4.70
N ASN A 955 -27.54 10.90 3.98
CA ASN A 955 -26.83 11.03 2.69
C ASN A 955 -25.93 12.28 2.66
N ASP A 956 -24.71 12.13 2.16
CA ASP A 956 -23.75 13.19 1.90
C ASP A 956 -23.91 13.76 0.49
N VAL A 957 -24.32 15.03 0.39
CA VAL A 957 -24.46 15.73 -0.88
C VAL A 957 -23.43 16.86 -0.98
N LEU A 958 -22.64 16.82 -2.04
CA LEU A 958 -21.53 17.73 -2.31
C LEU A 958 -21.74 18.45 -3.64
N ALA A 959 -21.63 19.77 -3.63
CA ALA A 959 -21.52 20.58 -4.84
C ALA A 959 -20.12 21.22 -4.93
N PRO A 960 -19.55 21.38 -6.14
CA PRO A 960 -18.34 22.16 -6.36
C PRO A 960 -18.49 23.55 -5.75
N PHE A 961 -17.47 24.09 -5.09
CA PHE A 961 -17.53 25.43 -4.53
C PHE A 961 -17.49 26.52 -5.61
N ASN A 962 -16.82 26.28 -6.73
CA ASN A 962 -16.83 27.18 -7.88
C ASN A 962 -17.37 26.43 -9.12
N PHE A 963 -18.29 27.06 -9.84
CA PHE A 963 -18.80 26.52 -11.10
C PHE A 963 -19.12 27.66 -12.07
N LYS A 964 -18.55 27.59 -13.29
CA LYS A 964 -18.71 28.62 -14.34
C LYS A 964 -18.43 30.06 -13.85
N GLY A 965 -17.35 30.22 -13.07
CA GLY A 965 -16.92 31.53 -12.56
C GLY A 965 -17.78 32.12 -11.43
N ARG A 966 -18.77 31.36 -10.93
CA ARG A 966 -19.62 31.74 -9.79
C ARG A 966 -19.31 30.88 -8.57
N THR A 967 -19.48 31.46 -7.38
CA THR A 967 -19.23 30.76 -6.12
C THR A 967 -20.51 30.13 -5.62
N PHE A 968 -20.44 28.93 -5.04
CA PHE A 968 -21.58 28.28 -4.41
C PHE A 968 -22.16 29.21 -3.34
N SER A 969 -23.42 29.57 -3.52
CA SER A 969 -24.19 30.39 -2.59
C SER A 969 -24.92 29.50 -1.59
N ASN A 970 -25.86 28.69 -2.07
CA ASN A 970 -26.75 27.91 -1.23
C ASN A 970 -27.39 26.74 -1.99
N TRP A 971 -27.95 25.80 -1.23
CA TRP A 971 -28.91 24.83 -1.75
C TRP A 971 -30.31 25.44 -1.72
N LEU A 972 -31.01 25.46 -2.86
CA LEU A 972 -32.44 25.72 -2.91
C LEU A 972 -33.18 24.46 -2.46
N THR A 973 -33.64 24.43 -1.20
CA THR A 973 -34.56 23.42 -0.64
C THR A 973 -35.57 24.10 0.29
N LYS A 974 -36.80 23.59 0.39
CA LYS A 974 -37.90 24.20 1.18
C LYS A 974 -37.83 23.98 2.73
N LEU A 975 -36.69 23.62 3.33
CA LEU A 975 -36.56 23.44 4.79
C LEU A 975 -35.19 23.92 5.32
N THR A 976 -35.20 24.43 6.55
CA THR A 976 -34.14 25.11 7.32
C THR A 976 -33.13 24.15 7.98
N ALA A 977 -31.81 24.25 7.68
CA ALA A 977 -30.67 23.85 8.52
C ALA A 977 -29.30 24.14 7.85
N THR A 978 -28.23 24.22 8.65
CA THR A 978 -26.90 24.84 8.42
C THR A 978 -25.96 24.13 7.41
N ASN A 979 -25.18 24.91 6.66
CA ASN A 979 -24.21 24.45 5.64
C ASN A 979 -22.77 24.38 6.20
N LYS A 980 -21.99 23.33 5.90
CA LYS A 980 -20.57 23.20 6.31
C LYS A 980 -19.63 23.19 5.09
N VAL A 981 -18.48 23.87 5.18
CA VAL A 981 -17.44 23.90 4.12
C VAL A 981 -16.41 22.83 4.42
N ILE A 982 -16.04 22.05 3.41
CA ILE A 982 -14.94 21.09 3.54
C ILE A 982 -13.89 21.38 2.47
N PRO A 983 -12.61 21.60 2.84
CA PRO A 983 -11.54 21.72 1.89
C PRO A 983 -11.27 20.34 1.25
N VAL A 984 -11.52 20.21 -0.05
CA VAL A 984 -11.10 19.06 -0.84
C VAL A 984 -10.22 19.59 -1.97
N GLY A 985 -8.96 19.14 -2.02
CA GLY A 985 -8.04 19.21 -3.16
C GLY A 985 -8.13 20.47 -4.06
N GLY A 986 -7.88 21.66 -3.51
CA GLY A 986 -7.60 22.87 -4.29
C GLY A 986 -8.79 23.69 -4.81
N ALA A 987 -10.04 23.24 -4.66
CA ALA A 987 -11.21 24.03 -5.10
C ALA A 987 -12.33 24.21 -4.05
N GLY A 988 -12.34 23.45 -2.96
CA GLY A 988 -13.43 23.47 -1.96
C GLY A 988 -14.72 22.81 -2.47
N ALA A 989 -15.45 22.13 -1.59
CA ALA A 989 -16.80 21.64 -1.86
C ALA A 989 -17.71 21.95 -0.66
N ARG A 990 -18.99 22.17 -0.90
CA ARG A 990 -19.97 22.39 0.17
C ARG A 990 -20.71 21.08 0.41
N GLN A 991 -20.43 20.46 1.56
CA GLN A 991 -21.10 19.25 2.01
C GLN A 991 -22.38 19.61 2.76
N ARG A 992 -23.42 18.84 2.49
CA ARG A 992 -24.65 18.82 3.27
C ARG A 992 -25.00 17.37 3.56
N GLU A 993 -25.11 17.03 4.82
CA GLU A 993 -25.72 15.77 5.23
C GLU A 993 -27.25 15.96 5.21
N VAL A 994 -27.97 15.08 4.51
CA VAL A 994 -29.42 15.18 4.31
C VAL A 994 -30.09 13.86 4.57
N ARG A 995 -31.21 13.92 5.29
CA ARG A 995 -32.06 12.76 5.51
C ARG A 995 -32.96 12.53 4.29
N GLY A 996 -33.05 11.28 3.83
CA GLY A 996 -33.89 10.87 2.71
C GLY A 996 -35.35 11.29 2.94
N PRO A 997 -35.96 12.07 2.05
CA PRO A 997 -37.25 12.70 2.30
C PRO A 997 -38.41 11.71 2.19
N ASN A 998 -39.51 11.97 2.89
CA ASN A 998 -40.71 11.13 2.86
C ASN A 998 -41.59 11.31 1.60
N LYS A 999 -41.32 12.36 0.80
CA LYS A 999 -41.98 12.72 -0.47
C LYS A 999 -40.94 13.20 -1.50
N PRO A 1000 -41.19 13.08 -2.81
CA PRO A 1000 -40.27 13.53 -3.85
C PRO A 1000 -39.87 15.01 -3.66
N GLN A 1001 -38.57 15.30 -3.82
CA GLN A 1001 -38.02 16.65 -3.68
C GLN A 1001 -37.01 16.97 -4.77
N THR A 1002 -36.77 18.27 -4.97
CA THR A 1002 -35.67 18.77 -5.81
C THR A 1002 -34.69 19.56 -4.96
N TRP A 1003 -33.39 19.26 -5.08
CA TRP A 1003 -32.30 19.95 -4.41
C TRP A 1003 -31.40 20.59 -5.47
N THR A 1004 -31.35 21.92 -5.48
CA THR A 1004 -30.61 22.67 -6.50
C THR A 1004 -29.43 23.42 -5.90
N ALA A 1005 -28.21 23.18 -6.38
CA ALA A 1005 -27.03 23.97 -6.04
C ALA A 1005 -27.08 25.32 -6.77
N VAL A 1006 -27.04 26.43 -6.04
CA VAL A 1006 -27.09 27.79 -6.59
C VAL A 1006 -25.73 28.43 -6.49
N TYR A 1007 -25.30 29.07 -7.58
CA TYR A 1007 -24.04 29.79 -7.66
C TYR A 1007 -24.29 31.29 -7.91
N ALA A 1008 -23.74 32.14 -7.05
CA ALA A 1008 -23.82 33.60 -7.12
C ALA A 1008 -22.52 34.19 -7.67
#